data_AF-A0A3N4P9P2-F1
#
_entry.id   AF-A0A3N4P9P2-F1
#
_cell.length_a   1.000
_cell.length_b   1.000
_cell.length_c   1.000
_cell.angle_alpha   90.00
_cell.angle_beta   90.00
_cell.angle_gamma   90.00
#
_symmetry.space_group_name_H-M   'P 1'
#
loop_
_entity.id
_entity.type
_entity.pdbx_description
1 polymer ?
#
loop_
_entity_poly.entity_id
_entity_poly.type
_entity_poly.pdbx_seq_one_letter_code
_entity_poly.pdbx_strand_id
1 'polypeptide(L)'
;MHMPKGYSLHIGLNNVDAKNYPGVPALFAAVNDAVFWASFAAEQGYKGKSLHNEAATAEAVLDILSGYARDMQSGDILLLTYAGHGSQLQNEKEDGFDRERNDQTWCLYNRELLDDELFDAFRAFAEGTRIVVVSDSCHSGTMVRALPDGLDLSALLEEGLSRSMAARGMRSRKLPLEVEQAVAARFGNSVYAPLQKKYQKTAQAENMKASVKLLAACQDDQTTYDGEKNGVFTEAFMELFKKPAFKKATAETFIDEIREQYYFPRPNFFQYGAIIPSFDRSFPFTIDIPDAAVVKGHRAPELQPQPLRRSLSAEEEWDQAKVKKNAQLLVEFDTPLTGPFTGGGDMVILENDGSSLLLELKNTPHEHAWSAAHALQQQLAAKGIQASVEPVLSVTPAQDKRATREGDINNPDYIPEWPPAKAEGHIGWHLDDAHSQLLKAQRALQERPGAHVRIAHLDTGYIAGHVALPPQLDYANQRSFVKKEDGSQAVDKPDSGQDGHGLGTLILLAGNKVTKADTFDEYEGYIGGMPFADVIPMRISESVVIMNDRNFSAALDYAIEKGCEVVSMSMAGKPSNRMAQAVNRAYEAGIVIVSAASNCWYKGTGALLPKCVMYPAAFERVIAATGAMYDHQPYDVAYLRGQRAISTQYMQGSWGPASRMTRALAAYTPNTPWASTHHTFLRSGGGTSSATPQVAAAAALWIAYHRAELEAKGYYQPGRQWLKVEAVRHALYKSAYTGFPEWKKYYGNGILRAYDALQAGVADESELSMSPSAESSLFGIVETIGAFFKRRKLFRSSAPCPPANALGLELLHLLQTDPQFFALFSSLNLHDTTAMEMLLNDPAFQEQVLQSPYASNYLKEAVLAA
;
A
#
# COMPACT_ATOMS: atom_id res chain seq x y z
N MET A 1 0.42 -48.73 25.50
CA MET A 1 0.18 -47.31 25.19
C MET A 1 -1.16 -47.22 24.49
N HIS A 2 -2.04 -46.33 24.97
CA HIS A 2 -3.27 -45.99 24.26
C HIS A 2 -2.91 -45.33 22.92
N MET A 3 -3.48 -45.81 21.82
CA MET A 3 -3.36 -45.14 20.53
C MET A 3 -4.43 -44.04 20.46
N PRO A 4 -4.05 -42.78 20.22
CA PRO A 4 -5.00 -41.68 20.07
C PRO A 4 -6.12 -41.99 19.08
N LYS A 5 -7.36 -41.65 19.43
CA LYS A 5 -8.53 -41.74 18.56
C LYS A 5 -9.07 -40.35 18.23
N GLY A 6 -9.58 -40.19 17.01
CA GLY A 6 -10.27 -38.99 16.57
C GLY A 6 -11.79 -39.17 16.56
N TYR A 7 -12.50 -38.23 17.17
CA TYR A 7 -13.96 -38.11 17.19
C TYR A 7 -14.36 -36.80 16.53
N SER A 8 -15.47 -36.75 15.79
CA SER A 8 -15.92 -35.49 15.20
C SER A 8 -17.43 -35.28 15.24
N LEU A 9 -17.85 -34.03 15.32
CA LEU A 9 -19.25 -33.61 15.24
C LEU A 9 -19.36 -32.41 14.30
N HIS A 10 -20.14 -32.55 13.24
CA HIS A 10 -20.29 -31.53 12.21
C HIS A 10 -21.74 -31.03 12.16
N ILE A 11 -21.93 -29.76 12.49
CA ILE A 11 -23.24 -29.13 12.64
C ILE A 11 -23.40 -28.07 11.55
N GLY A 12 -24.47 -28.18 10.75
CA GLY A 12 -24.75 -27.26 9.64
C GLY A 12 -26.23 -26.92 9.54
N LEU A 13 -26.60 -25.65 9.66
CA LEU A 13 -27.99 -25.22 9.57
C LEU A 13 -28.17 -24.19 8.46
N ASN A 14 -28.78 -24.63 7.36
CA ASN A 14 -29.33 -23.71 6.36
C ASN A 14 -30.67 -23.15 6.83
N ASN A 15 -31.41 -23.91 7.64
CA ASN A 15 -32.71 -23.53 8.16
C ASN A 15 -32.80 -23.77 9.67
N VAL A 16 -33.53 -22.89 10.35
CA VAL A 16 -33.93 -23.00 11.76
C VAL A 16 -35.46 -23.07 11.86
N ASP A 17 -36.02 -23.46 13.01
CA ASP A 17 -37.48 -23.51 13.19
C ASP A 17 -38.08 -22.11 13.08
N ALA A 18 -38.79 -21.84 11.98
CA ALA A 18 -39.45 -20.56 11.71
C ALA A 18 -40.45 -20.14 12.81
N LYS A 19 -40.94 -21.08 13.63
CA LYS A 19 -41.77 -20.75 14.79
C LYS A 19 -40.95 -20.12 15.90
N ASN A 20 -39.73 -20.58 16.13
CA ASN A 20 -38.86 -20.11 17.20
C ASN A 20 -38.04 -18.89 16.75
N TYR A 21 -37.75 -18.82 15.45
CA TYR A 21 -36.99 -17.74 14.81
C TYR A 21 -37.79 -17.11 13.65
N PRO A 22 -38.83 -16.31 13.96
CA PRO A 22 -39.71 -15.77 12.93
C PRO A 22 -38.96 -14.80 12.01
N GLY A 23 -38.98 -15.05 10.70
CA GLY A 23 -38.40 -14.13 9.70
C GLY A 23 -36.90 -14.26 9.47
N VAL A 24 -36.24 -15.29 10.03
CA VAL A 24 -34.81 -15.55 9.73
C VAL A 24 -34.62 -15.95 8.26
N PRO A 25 -33.74 -15.27 7.52
CA PRO A 25 -33.36 -15.70 6.19
C PRO A 25 -32.65 -17.07 6.24
N ALA A 26 -33.03 -17.99 5.36
CA ALA A 26 -32.27 -19.24 5.21
C ALA A 26 -30.81 -18.95 4.81
N LEU A 27 -29.87 -19.81 5.17
CA LEU A 27 -28.52 -19.83 4.60
C LEU A 27 -28.49 -20.79 3.40
N PHE A 28 -27.51 -20.61 2.52
CA PHE A 28 -27.25 -21.44 1.36
C PHE A 28 -26.25 -22.56 1.67
N ALA A 29 -25.19 -22.26 2.41
CA ALA A 29 -23.98 -23.07 2.41
C ALA A 29 -23.56 -23.67 3.76
N ALA A 30 -24.23 -23.36 4.86
CA ALA A 30 -23.90 -23.90 6.18
C ALA A 30 -23.91 -25.45 6.24
N VAL A 31 -24.86 -26.09 5.56
CA VAL A 31 -24.87 -27.57 5.44
C VAL A 31 -23.70 -28.06 4.58
N ASN A 32 -23.32 -27.33 3.53
CA ASN A 32 -22.18 -27.71 2.68
C ASN A 32 -20.86 -27.61 3.44
N ASP A 33 -20.71 -26.62 4.33
CA ASP A 33 -19.55 -26.53 5.22
C ASP A 33 -19.47 -27.73 6.16
N ALA A 34 -20.58 -28.11 6.80
CA ALA A 34 -20.62 -29.29 7.67
C ALA A 34 -20.28 -30.58 6.90
N VAL A 35 -20.75 -30.71 5.65
CA VAL A 35 -20.40 -31.84 4.76
C VAL A 35 -18.92 -31.84 4.40
N PHE A 36 -18.35 -30.68 4.07
CA PHE A 36 -16.92 -30.54 3.79
C PHE A 36 -16.09 -30.97 5.00
N TRP A 37 -16.38 -30.43 6.18
CA TRP A 37 -15.64 -30.76 7.40
C TRP A 37 -15.78 -32.22 7.81
N ALA A 38 -16.94 -32.85 7.56
CA ALA A 38 -17.14 -34.28 7.76
C ALA A 38 -16.28 -35.13 6.82
N SER A 39 -16.20 -34.76 5.54
CA SER A 39 -15.34 -35.44 4.56
C SER A 39 -13.86 -35.30 4.94
N PHE A 40 -13.44 -34.06 5.27
CA PHE A 40 -12.08 -33.78 5.72
C PHE A 40 -11.72 -34.58 6.97
N ALA A 41 -12.59 -34.62 7.98
CA ALA A 41 -12.37 -35.38 9.20
C ALA A 41 -12.24 -36.90 8.91
N ALA A 42 -13.10 -37.45 8.04
CA ALA A 42 -13.02 -38.85 7.65
C ALA A 42 -11.70 -39.19 6.95
N GLU A 43 -11.21 -38.30 6.06
CA GLU A 43 -9.90 -38.45 5.41
C GLU A 43 -8.73 -38.40 6.40
N GLN A 44 -8.87 -37.65 7.51
CA GLN A 44 -7.90 -37.62 8.60
C GLN A 44 -8.04 -38.78 9.60
N GLY A 45 -9.01 -39.68 9.40
CA GLY A 45 -9.22 -40.88 10.24
C GLY A 45 -10.15 -40.69 11.44
N TYR A 46 -10.91 -39.59 11.50
CA TYR A 46 -11.88 -39.33 12.56
C TYR A 46 -13.13 -40.21 12.42
N LYS A 47 -13.76 -40.53 13.55
CA LYS A 47 -15.08 -41.15 13.62
C LYS A 47 -16.12 -40.11 13.97
N GLY A 48 -16.87 -39.67 12.96
CA GLY A 48 -17.74 -38.52 13.06
C GLY A 48 -19.24 -38.81 13.16
N LYS A 49 -19.99 -37.81 13.63
CA LYS A 49 -21.45 -37.65 13.45
C LYS A 49 -21.72 -36.31 12.78
N SER A 50 -22.85 -36.20 12.10
CA SER A 50 -23.31 -34.93 11.50
C SER A 50 -24.76 -34.66 11.88
N LEU A 51 -25.06 -33.39 12.18
CA LEU A 51 -26.42 -32.91 12.46
C LEU A 51 -26.72 -31.74 11.53
N HIS A 52 -27.75 -31.87 10.70
CA HIS A 52 -28.14 -30.84 9.74
C HIS A 52 -29.56 -30.37 9.97
N ASN A 53 -29.80 -29.06 9.84
CA ASN A 53 -31.13 -28.43 9.91
C ASN A 53 -31.96 -28.96 11.11
N GLU A 54 -33.11 -29.59 10.87
CA GLU A 54 -34.04 -30.12 11.88
C GLU A 54 -33.39 -31.05 12.91
N ALA A 55 -32.36 -31.80 12.50
CA ALA A 55 -31.66 -32.73 13.38
C ALA A 55 -30.67 -32.02 14.33
N ALA A 56 -30.28 -30.79 14.03
CA ALA A 56 -29.33 -30.01 14.82
C ALA A 56 -30.04 -29.23 15.93
N THR A 57 -30.60 -29.95 16.91
CA THR A 57 -31.18 -29.36 18.13
C THR A 57 -30.12 -29.21 19.23
N ALA A 58 -30.36 -28.31 20.18
CA ALA A 58 -29.47 -28.10 21.33
C ALA A 58 -29.26 -29.39 22.15
N GLU A 59 -30.33 -30.16 22.36
CA GLU A 59 -30.28 -31.43 23.07
C GLU A 59 -29.46 -32.47 22.30
N ALA A 60 -29.66 -32.58 20.98
CA ALA A 60 -28.91 -33.53 20.17
C ALA A 60 -27.41 -33.24 20.15
N VAL A 61 -27.03 -31.96 20.10
CA VAL A 61 -25.62 -31.53 20.18
C VAL A 61 -25.03 -31.86 21.55
N LEU A 62 -25.69 -31.45 22.64
CA LEU A 62 -25.20 -31.69 24.00
C LEU A 62 -25.14 -33.18 24.36
N ASP A 63 -26.10 -33.99 23.91
CA ASP A 63 -26.12 -35.44 24.13
C ASP A 63 -24.95 -36.14 23.44
N ILE A 64 -24.59 -35.74 22.22
CA ILE A 64 -23.43 -36.27 21.51
C ILE A 64 -22.14 -35.86 22.22
N LEU A 65 -22.00 -34.59 22.60
CA LEU A 65 -20.83 -34.10 23.35
C LEU A 65 -20.68 -34.84 24.69
N SER A 66 -21.78 -35.08 25.41
CA SER A 66 -21.81 -35.87 26.64
C SER A 66 -21.36 -37.32 26.40
N GLY A 67 -21.79 -37.92 25.28
CA GLY A 67 -21.33 -39.25 24.87
C GLY A 67 -19.82 -39.28 24.62
N TYR A 68 -19.28 -38.32 23.86
CA TYR A 68 -17.86 -38.22 23.59
C TYR A 68 -17.04 -37.95 24.86
N ALA A 69 -17.52 -37.09 25.77
CA ALA A 69 -16.85 -36.86 27.05
C ALA A 69 -16.73 -38.14 27.90
N ARG A 70 -17.69 -39.07 27.81
CA ARG A 70 -17.62 -40.39 28.47
C ARG A 70 -16.67 -41.36 27.77
N ASP A 71 -16.61 -41.31 26.45
CA ASP A 71 -15.88 -42.30 25.64
C ASP A 71 -14.40 -41.96 25.43
N MET A 72 -14.07 -40.66 25.35
CA MET A 72 -12.73 -40.17 25.06
C MET A 72 -11.80 -40.27 26.27
N GLN A 73 -10.55 -40.63 25.99
CA GLN A 73 -9.48 -40.77 26.98
C GLN A 73 -8.35 -39.78 26.71
N SER A 74 -7.44 -39.62 27.67
CA SER A 74 -6.27 -38.77 27.52
C SER A 74 -5.48 -39.12 26.25
N GLY A 75 -5.16 -38.12 25.45
CA GLY A 75 -4.56 -38.27 24.12
C GLY A 75 -5.56 -38.29 22.96
N ASP A 76 -6.85 -38.53 23.18
CA ASP A 76 -7.86 -38.46 22.11
C ASP A 76 -8.13 -37.01 21.67
N ILE A 77 -8.73 -36.85 20.49
CA ILE A 77 -9.09 -35.54 19.92
C ILE A 77 -10.54 -35.49 19.42
N LEU A 78 -11.21 -34.38 19.71
CA LEU A 78 -12.51 -34.00 19.15
C LEU A 78 -12.33 -32.88 18.12
N LEU A 79 -12.89 -33.06 16.92
CA LEU A 79 -13.14 -31.99 15.97
C LEU A 79 -14.63 -31.63 15.97
N LEU A 80 -14.98 -30.47 16.52
CA LEU A 80 -16.33 -29.91 16.53
C LEU A 80 -16.43 -28.79 15.50
N THR A 81 -17.35 -28.88 14.55
CA THR A 81 -17.56 -27.80 13.56
C THR A 81 -19.00 -27.32 13.59
N TYR A 82 -19.18 -26.00 13.58
CA TYR A 82 -20.48 -25.35 13.51
C TYR A 82 -20.51 -24.34 12.36
N ALA A 83 -21.53 -24.46 11.52
CA ALA A 83 -21.88 -23.48 10.51
C ALA A 83 -23.38 -23.18 10.60
N GLY A 84 -23.73 -21.90 10.76
CA GLY A 84 -25.11 -21.48 10.99
C GLY A 84 -25.19 -20.04 11.48
N HIS A 85 -26.39 -19.61 11.85
CA HIS A 85 -26.58 -18.30 12.47
C HIS A 85 -26.02 -18.27 13.89
N GLY A 86 -25.38 -17.17 14.28
CA GLY A 86 -25.13 -16.87 15.68
C GLY A 86 -25.86 -15.60 16.13
N SER A 87 -26.03 -15.49 17.44
CA SER A 87 -26.75 -14.40 18.11
C SER A 87 -26.01 -14.05 19.42
N GLN A 88 -26.56 -13.07 20.13
CA GLN A 88 -26.15 -12.67 21.46
C GLN A 88 -27.36 -12.48 22.37
N LEU A 89 -27.23 -12.90 23.62
CA LEU A 89 -28.19 -12.61 24.68
C LEU A 89 -27.54 -11.76 25.75
N GLN A 90 -28.34 -10.98 26.48
CA GLN A 90 -27.81 -10.17 27.58
C GLN A 90 -27.16 -11.07 28.64
N ASN A 91 -25.92 -10.77 29.02
CA ASN A 91 -25.20 -11.54 30.04
C ASN A 91 -25.75 -11.20 31.44
N GLU A 92 -25.98 -12.23 32.27
CA GLU A 92 -26.45 -12.11 33.66
C GLU A 92 -25.37 -12.47 34.71
N LYS A 93 -24.12 -12.69 34.30
CA LYS A 93 -23.01 -12.99 35.22
C LYS A 93 -22.72 -11.86 36.21
N GLU A 94 -22.27 -12.25 37.41
CA GLU A 94 -21.86 -11.30 38.44
C GLU A 94 -20.52 -10.62 38.09
N ASP A 95 -20.35 -9.37 38.53
CA ASP A 95 -19.13 -8.58 38.31
C ASP A 95 -17.88 -9.37 38.76
N GLY A 96 -16.92 -9.51 37.85
CA GLY A 96 -15.64 -10.19 38.11
C GLY A 96 -15.57 -11.65 37.68
N PHE A 97 -16.67 -12.27 37.23
CA PHE A 97 -16.68 -13.61 36.63
C PHE A 97 -16.49 -13.60 35.12
N ASP A 98 -16.88 -12.51 34.48
CA ASP A 98 -16.67 -12.23 33.06
C ASP A 98 -16.56 -10.72 32.83
N ARG A 99 -15.98 -10.33 31.70
CA ARG A 99 -15.94 -8.95 31.19
C ARG A 99 -16.83 -8.78 29.95
N GLU A 100 -17.43 -9.85 29.46
CA GLU A 100 -18.36 -9.83 28.33
C GLU A 100 -19.71 -9.22 28.71
N ARG A 101 -20.22 -8.33 27.85
CA ARG A 101 -21.51 -7.66 28.05
C ARG A 101 -22.70 -8.58 27.72
N ASN A 102 -22.49 -9.53 26.82
CA ASN A 102 -23.49 -10.41 26.25
C ASN A 102 -22.94 -11.84 26.16
N ASP A 103 -23.77 -12.85 26.36
CA ASP A 103 -23.44 -14.26 26.11
C ASP A 103 -23.54 -14.55 24.60
N GLN A 104 -22.55 -15.24 24.04
CA GLN A 104 -22.55 -15.64 22.63
C GLN A 104 -23.34 -16.94 22.43
N THR A 105 -24.10 -17.04 21.33
CA THR A 105 -24.97 -18.22 21.12
C THR A 105 -24.91 -18.80 19.71
N TRP A 106 -24.97 -20.13 19.61
CA TRP A 106 -25.24 -20.84 18.35
C TRP A 106 -26.75 -21.00 18.16
N CYS A 107 -27.30 -20.47 17.07
CA CYS A 107 -28.73 -20.63 16.74
C CYS A 107 -28.97 -22.04 16.20
N LEU A 108 -29.24 -22.98 17.10
CA LEU A 108 -29.64 -24.35 16.74
C LEU A 108 -31.12 -24.39 16.39
N TYR A 109 -31.57 -25.49 15.78
CA TYR A 109 -32.87 -25.55 15.12
C TYR A 109 -34.03 -25.16 16.05
N ASN A 110 -33.99 -25.63 17.29
CA ASN A 110 -35.06 -25.43 18.28
C ASN A 110 -34.86 -24.22 19.20
N ARG A 111 -33.61 -23.87 19.54
CA ARG A 111 -33.27 -22.74 20.43
C ARG A 111 -31.81 -22.34 20.27
N GLU A 112 -31.45 -21.19 20.84
CA GLU A 112 -30.05 -20.77 20.92
C GLU A 112 -29.34 -21.62 21.99
N LEU A 113 -28.14 -22.09 21.67
CA LEU A 113 -27.25 -22.80 22.58
C LEU A 113 -26.23 -21.80 23.12
N LEU A 114 -26.21 -21.61 24.44
CA LEU A 114 -25.29 -20.67 25.09
C LEU A 114 -23.85 -21.20 25.04
N ASP A 115 -22.89 -20.31 24.88
CA ASP A 115 -21.46 -20.60 25.07
C ASP A 115 -21.17 -21.25 26.43
N ASP A 116 -21.83 -20.83 27.51
CA ASP A 116 -21.71 -21.41 28.85
C ASP A 116 -22.11 -22.90 28.89
N GLU A 117 -23.12 -23.30 28.11
CA GLU A 117 -23.50 -24.71 27.97
C GLU A 117 -22.43 -25.51 27.21
N LEU A 118 -21.79 -24.91 26.20
CA LEU A 118 -20.66 -25.51 25.49
C LEU A 118 -19.43 -25.65 26.40
N PHE A 119 -19.12 -24.61 27.19
CA PHE A 119 -18.05 -24.65 28.17
C PHE A 119 -18.31 -25.73 29.23
N ASP A 120 -19.55 -25.87 29.73
CA ASP A 120 -19.92 -26.96 30.65
C ASP A 120 -19.73 -28.33 30.00
N ALA A 121 -20.12 -28.50 28.74
CA ALA A 121 -19.89 -29.73 27.99
C ALA A 121 -18.39 -30.03 27.84
N PHE A 122 -17.55 -29.03 27.55
CA PHE A 122 -16.10 -29.21 27.41
C PHE A 122 -15.40 -29.54 28.75
N ARG A 123 -15.91 -29.01 29.89
CA ARG A 123 -15.37 -29.35 31.23
C ARG A 123 -15.55 -30.82 31.60
N ALA A 124 -16.51 -31.52 30.97
CA ALA A 124 -16.76 -32.93 31.20
C ALA A 124 -15.69 -33.86 30.59
N PHE A 125 -14.88 -33.37 29.65
CA PHE A 125 -13.83 -34.16 29.02
C PHE A 125 -12.63 -34.39 29.97
N ALA A 126 -11.98 -35.54 29.82
CA ALA A 126 -10.85 -35.93 30.66
C ALA A 126 -9.60 -35.06 30.43
N GLU A 127 -8.74 -34.96 31.44
CA GLU A 127 -7.46 -34.25 31.32
C GLU A 127 -6.59 -34.87 30.21
N GLY A 128 -6.03 -34.00 29.36
CA GLY A 128 -5.21 -34.41 28.22
C GLY A 128 -6.00 -34.85 26.98
N THR A 129 -7.33 -34.71 26.96
CA THR A 129 -8.08 -34.71 25.68
C THR A 129 -7.87 -33.39 24.94
N ARG A 130 -7.91 -33.45 23.61
CA ARG A 130 -7.79 -32.28 22.73
C ARG A 130 -9.14 -31.97 22.11
N ILE A 131 -9.50 -30.69 22.00
CA ILE A 131 -10.72 -30.24 21.32
C ILE A 131 -10.34 -29.13 20.34
N VAL A 132 -10.69 -29.32 19.07
CA VAL A 132 -10.62 -28.30 18.03
C VAL A 132 -12.03 -27.92 17.65
N VAL A 133 -12.36 -26.64 17.80
CA VAL A 133 -13.63 -26.07 17.39
C VAL A 133 -13.41 -25.22 16.15
N VAL A 134 -14.18 -25.45 15.10
CA VAL A 134 -14.29 -24.55 13.94
C VAL A 134 -15.68 -23.92 13.97
N SER A 135 -15.75 -22.62 14.25
CA SER A 135 -17.02 -21.89 14.34
C SER A 135 -17.14 -20.91 13.19
N ASP A 136 -17.87 -21.31 12.16
CA ASP A 136 -18.21 -20.47 11.00
C ASP A 136 -19.58 -19.82 11.20
N SER A 137 -19.67 -19.01 12.26
CA SER A 137 -20.85 -18.29 12.73
C SER A 137 -20.49 -16.89 13.20
N CYS A 138 -21.48 -16.02 13.38
CA CYS A 138 -21.29 -14.63 13.82
C CYS A 138 -22.02 -14.35 15.13
N HIS A 139 -21.38 -13.64 16.06
CA HIS A 139 -22.00 -13.19 17.31
C HIS A 139 -22.06 -11.66 17.45
N SER A 140 -21.68 -10.86 16.45
CA SER A 140 -21.52 -9.42 16.65
C SER A 140 -22.81 -8.69 17.01
N GLY A 141 -22.82 -8.03 18.16
CA GLY A 141 -23.95 -7.24 18.64
C GLY A 141 -23.52 -6.20 19.66
N THR A 142 -23.69 -4.91 19.34
CA THR A 142 -23.77 -3.89 20.39
C THR A 142 -25.16 -3.30 20.36
N MET A 143 -25.96 -3.57 21.39
CA MET A 143 -27.08 -2.68 21.69
C MET A 143 -26.48 -1.30 21.94
N VAL A 144 -26.74 -0.42 20.96
CA VAL A 144 -26.48 1.03 20.89
C VAL A 144 -25.60 1.51 22.05
N ARG A 145 -24.30 1.66 21.79
CA ARG A 145 -23.49 2.57 22.61
C ARG A 145 -24.22 3.92 22.61
N ALA A 146 -24.29 4.60 23.75
CA ALA A 146 -24.40 6.05 23.73
C ALA A 146 -23.30 6.51 22.75
N LEU A 147 -23.73 7.09 21.62
CA LEU A 147 -22.81 7.51 20.57
C LEU A 147 -21.72 8.32 21.27
N PRO A 148 -20.42 7.95 21.14
CA PRO A 148 -19.38 8.89 21.54
C PRO A 148 -19.69 10.22 20.85
N ASP A 149 -19.29 11.36 21.43
CA ASP A 149 -19.57 12.70 20.90
C ASP A 149 -18.99 12.93 19.47
N GLY A 150 -18.42 11.89 18.82
CA GLY A 150 -17.84 11.86 17.49
C GLY A 150 -18.10 10.60 16.65
N LEU A 151 -17.73 10.68 15.37
CA LEU A 151 -17.97 9.65 14.35
C LEU A 151 -16.89 8.55 14.45
N ASP A 152 -17.28 7.29 14.71
CA ASP A 152 -16.38 6.13 14.78
C ASP A 152 -16.08 5.59 13.37
N LEU A 153 -14.85 5.83 12.89
CA LEU A 153 -14.43 5.46 11.55
C LEU A 153 -14.29 3.95 11.36
N SER A 154 -13.93 3.20 12.41
CA SER A 154 -13.85 1.73 12.34
C SER A 154 -15.24 1.14 12.13
N ALA A 155 -16.24 1.63 12.88
CA ALA A 155 -17.62 1.18 12.73
C ALA A 155 -18.17 1.49 11.32
N LEU A 156 -17.90 2.69 10.79
CA LEU A 156 -18.32 3.05 9.42
C LEU A 156 -17.67 2.14 8.36
N LEU A 157 -16.37 1.88 8.50
CA LEU A 157 -15.67 0.98 7.59
C LEU A 157 -16.29 -0.41 7.62
N GLU A 158 -16.51 -0.97 8.81
CA GLU A 158 -17.12 -2.28 8.99
C GLU A 158 -18.49 -2.37 8.32
N GLU A 159 -19.39 -1.43 8.62
CA GLU A 159 -20.72 -1.44 8.00
C GLU A 159 -20.61 -1.32 6.46
N GLY A 160 -19.66 -0.54 5.95
CA GLY A 160 -19.39 -0.40 4.52
C GLY A 160 -18.95 -1.71 3.87
N LEU A 161 -18.05 -2.44 4.52
CA LEU A 161 -17.60 -3.76 4.08
C LEU A 161 -18.72 -4.78 4.13
N SER A 162 -19.54 -4.74 5.19
CA SER A 162 -20.72 -5.60 5.30
C SER A 162 -21.71 -5.39 4.16
N ARG A 163 -21.98 -4.14 3.78
CA ARG A 163 -22.84 -3.83 2.63
C ARG A 163 -22.22 -4.30 1.31
N SER A 164 -20.91 -4.15 1.14
CA SER A 164 -20.20 -4.66 -0.04
C SER A 164 -20.35 -6.18 -0.18
N MET A 165 -20.26 -6.92 0.93
CA MET A 165 -20.47 -8.38 0.93
C MET A 165 -21.93 -8.75 0.62
N ALA A 166 -22.90 -8.06 1.22
CA ALA A 166 -24.32 -8.30 0.96
C ALA A 166 -24.73 -8.01 -0.50
N ALA A 167 -24.17 -6.97 -1.12
CA ALA A 167 -24.42 -6.63 -2.52
C ALA A 167 -24.00 -7.75 -3.50
N ARG A 168 -23.05 -8.61 -3.09
CA ARG A 168 -22.61 -9.79 -3.85
C ARG A 168 -23.54 -11.00 -3.69
N GLY A 169 -24.65 -10.85 -2.98
CA GLY A 169 -25.59 -11.94 -2.70
C GLY A 169 -25.16 -12.86 -1.55
N MET A 170 -24.09 -12.51 -0.81
CA MET A 170 -23.72 -13.25 0.39
C MET A 170 -24.70 -12.97 1.52
N ARG A 171 -25.08 -14.01 2.27
CA ARG A 171 -25.99 -13.88 3.41
C ARG A 171 -25.21 -13.74 4.71
N SER A 172 -25.63 -12.83 5.57
CA SER A 172 -25.04 -12.73 6.91
C SER A 172 -25.37 -13.97 7.72
N ARG A 173 -24.36 -14.52 8.42
CA ARG A 173 -24.56 -15.56 9.46
C ARG A 173 -24.86 -14.97 10.84
N LYS A 174 -25.15 -13.68 10.92
CA LYS A 174 -25.69 -13.04 12.13
C LYS A 174 -27.20 -13.19 12.14
N LEU A 175 -27.80 -13.42 13.31
CA LEU A 175 -29.23 -13.35 13.47
C LEU A 175 -29.71 -11.89 13.29
N PRO A 176 -30.79 -11.60 12.54
CA PRO A 176 -31.27 -10.23 12.43
C PRO A 176 -31.77 -9.71 13.78
N LEU A 177 -31.48 -8.45 14.12
CA LEU A 177 -31.79 -7.85 15.42
C LEU A 177 -33.27 -7.99 15.83
N GLU A 178 -34.20 -7.84 14.88
CA GLU A 178 -35.64 -8.01 15.14
C GLU A 178 -35.98 -9.45 15.57
N VAL A 179 -35.27 -10.44 15.01
CA VAL A 179 -35.40 -11.84 15.39
C VAL A 179 -34.75 -12.09 16.74
N GLU A 180 -33.54 -11.55 16.99
CA GLU A 180 -32.88 -11.64 18.31
C GLU A 180 -33.83 -11.16 19.43
N GLN A 181 -34.49 -10.02 19.22
CA GLN A 181 -35.47 -9.47 20.16
C GLN A 181 -36.70 -10.39 20.33
N ALA A 182 -37.20 -10.98 19.24
CA ALA A 182 -38.32 -11.91 19.30
C ALA A 182 -37.96 -13.22 20.04
N VAL A 183 -36.76 -13.73 19.84
CA VAL A 183 -36.22 -14.91 20.53
C VAL A 183 -36.06 -14.61 22.03
N ALA A 184 -35.44 -13.48 22.37
CA ALA A 184 -35.29 -13.03 23.76
C ALA A 184 -36.64 -12.86 24.47
N ALA A 185 -37.63 -12.26 23.81
CA ALA A 185 -38.97 -12.08 24.38
C ALA A 185 -39.68 -13.43 24.64
N ARG A 186 -39.45 -14.42 23.78
CA ARG A 186 -40.12 -15.73 23.86
C ARG A 186 -39.45 -16.68 24.85
N PHE A 187 -38.12 -16.74 24.83
CA PHE A 187 -37.33 -17.74 25.54
C PHE A 187 -36.51 -17.17 26.71
N GLY A 188 -36.40 -15.85 26.82
CA GLY A 188 -35.62 -15.17 27.87
C GLY A 188 -35.95 -15.65 29.27
N ASN A 189 -37.21 -15.51 29.70
CA ASN A 189 -37.60 -15.88 31.07
C ASN A 189 -37.77 -17.39 31.28
N SER A 190 -38.14 -18.13 30.22
CA SER A 190 -38.57 -19.53 30.33
C SER A 190 -37.43 -20.53 30.13
N VAL A 191 -36.43 -20.17 29.32
CA VAL A 191 -35.31 -21.04 28.95
C VAL A 191 -33.98 -20.42 29.39
N TYR A 192 -33.69 -19.18 28.98
CA TYR A 192 -32.35 -18.62 29.15
C TYR A 192 -32.06 -18.14 30.57
N ALA A 193 -32.97 -17.44 31.25
CA ALA A 193 -32.76 -16.98 32.62
C ALA A 193 -32.49 -18.15 33.63
N PRO A 194 -33.24 -19.27 33.59
CA PRO A 194 -32.88 -20.44 34.40
C PRO A 194 -31.50 -21.03 34.06
N LEU A 195 -31.10 -21.04 32.78
CA LEU A 195 -29.81 -21.53 32.33
C LEU A 195 -28.66 -20.61 32.75
N GLN A 196 -28.76 -19.31 32.49
CA GLN A 196 -27.76 -18.30 32.86
C GLN A 196 -27.55 -18.26 34.38
N LYS A 197 -28.63 -18.40 35.17
CA LYS A 197 -28.53 -18.49 36.64
C LYS A 197 -27.68 -19.67 37.12
N LYS A 198 -27.61 -20.79 36.38
CA LYS A 198 -26.72 -21.92 36.70
C LYS A 198 -25.24 -21.52 36.61
N TYR A 199 -24.90 -20.59 35.70
CA TYR A 199 -23.52 -20.23 35.37
C TYR A 199 -23.09 -18.84 35.87
N GLN A 200 -24.00 -18.11 36.52
CA GLN A 200 -23.80 -16.73 37.00
C GLN A 200 -22.52 -16.50 37.84
N LYS A 201 -22.03 -17.53 38.53
CA LYS A 201 -20.81 -17.49 39.38
C LYS A 201 -19.72 -18.45 38.89
N THR A 202 -19.73 -18.77 37.59
CA THR A 202 -18.80 -19.69 36.95
C THR A 202 -18.07 -18.96 35.83
N ALA A 203 -16.75 -18.83 35.93
CA ALA A 203 -15.95 -18.22 34.87
C ALA A 203 -15.87 -19.14 33.63
N GLN A 204 -15.98 -18.56 32.42
CA GLN A 204 -16.20 -19.26 31.14
C GLN A 204 -15.23 -20.43 30.88
N ALA A 205 -13.94 -20.34 31.22
CA ALA A 205 -12.99 -21.44 31.03
C ALA A 205 -12.25 -21.89 32.31
N GLU A 206 -12.78 -21.57 33.49
CA GLU A 206 -12.19 -22.03 34.75
C GLU A 206 -12.27 -23.56 34.85
N ASN A 207 -11.19 -24.16 35.34
CA ASN A 207 -11.04 -25.62 35.53
C ASN A 207 -11.20 -26.46 34.24
N MET A 208 -10.93 -25.87 33.07
CA MET A 208 -10.95 -26.58 31.79
C MET A 208 -9.77 -27.57 31.70
N LYS A 209 -10.09 -28.87 31.75
CA LYS A 209 -9.09 -29.97 31.72
C LYS A 209 -8.66 -30.37 30.31
N ALA A 210 -9.53 -30.15 29.33
CA ALA A 210 -9.21 -30.38 27.93
C ALA A 210 -8.28 -29.27 27.41
N SER A 211 -7.48 -29.58 26.39
CA SER A 211 -6.74 -28.58 25.61
C SER A 211 -7.63 -28.13 24.45
N VAL A 212 -8.11 -26.89 24.47
CA VAL A 212 -9.10 -26.38 23.50
C VAL A 212 -8.48 -25.34 22.56
N LYS A 213 -8.75 -25.49 21.27
CA LYS A 213 -8.43 -24.53 20.20
C LYS A 213 -9.70 -24.17 19.45
N LEU A 214 -10.05 -22.89 19.41
CA LEU A 214 -11.20 -22.37 18.67
C LEU A 214 -10.71 -21.53 17.49
N LEU A 215 -11.09 -21.96 16.29
CA LEU A 215 -10.89 -21.26 15.03
C LEU A 215 -12.23 -20.65 14.63
N ALA A 216 -12.42 -19.35 14.86
CA ALA A 216 -13.65 -18.63 14.59
C ALA A 216 -13.55 -17.83 13.28
N ALA A 217 -14.65 -17.73 12.53
CA ALA A 217 -14.67 -17.06 11.23
C ALA A 217 -14.60 -15.52 11.29
N CYS A 218 -14.94 -14.91 12.43
CA CYS A 218 -14.92 -13.46 12.63
C CYS A 218 -14.48 -13.07 14.05
N GLN A 219 -14.20 -11.79 14.26
CA GLN A 219 -14.06 -11.18 15.58
C GLN A 219 -15.43 -11.01 16.23
N ASP A 220 -15.45 -10.80 17.55
CA ASP A 220 -16.70 -10.67 18.33
C ASP A 220 -17.52 -9.45 17.92
N ASP A 221 -16.90 -8.42 17.34
CA ASP A 221 -17.57 -7.22 16.85
C ASP A 221 -17.89 -7.27 15.35
N GLN A 222 -17.54 -8.36 14.65
CA GLN A 222 -17.70 -8.47 13.19
C GLN A 222 -18.74 -9.50 12.73
N THR A 223 -19.15 -9.38 11.46
CA THR A 223 -20.08 -10.31 10.81
C THR A 223 -19.43 -11.23 9.79
N THR A 224 -19.63 -12.55 9.93
CA THR A 224 -19.29 -13.53 8.88
C THR A 224 -20.42 -13.79 7.89
N TYR A 225 -20.05 -14.32 6.73
CA TYR A 225 -20.91 -14.46 5.56
C TYR A 225 -20.96 -15.87 5.00
N ASP A 226 -22.15 -16.21 4.54
CA ASP A 226 -22.50 -17.40 3.81
C ASP A 226 -22.42 -17.12 2.31
N GLY A 227 -21.51 -17.81 1.63
CA GLY A 227 -21.33 -17.75 0.18
C GLY A 227 -22.31 -18.63 -0.57
N GLU A 228 -22.14 -18.71 -1.88
CA GLU A 228 -23.03 -19.50 -2.75
C GLU A 228 -22.82 -21.01 -2.56
N LYS A 229 -21.58 -21.44 -2.30
CA LYS A 229 -21.22 -22.86 -2.11
C LYS A 229 -20.81 -23.19 -0.69
N ASN A 230 -19.99 -22.34 -0.07
CA ASN A 230 -19.42 -22.52 1.25
C ASN A 230 -19.38 -21.17 2.01
N GLY A 231 -19.17 -21.21 3.33
CA GLY A 231 -18.85 -20.02 4.12
C GLY A 231 -17.49 -19.45 3.75
N VAL A 232 -17.32 -18.13 3.88
CA VAL A 232 -16.06 -17.44 3.48
C VAL A 232 -14.84 -18.03 4.19
N PHE A 233 -14.98 -18.39 5.47
CA PHE A 233 -13.90 -19.03 6.23
C PHE A 233 -13.57 -20.43 5.72
N THR A 234 -14.61 -21.23 5.44
CA THR A 234 -14.44 -22.59 4.92
C THR A 234 -13.80 -22.57 3.52
N GLU A 235 -14.16 -21.63 2.64
CA GLU A 235 -13.53 -21.49 1.32
C GLU A 235 -12.04 -21.14 1.42
N ALA A 236 -11.68 -20.20 2.29
CA ALA A 236 -10.28 -19.84 2.49
C ALA A 236 -9.46 -20.99 3.09
N PHE A 237 -10.06 -21.77 4.01
CA PHE A 237 -9.44 -23.00 4.50
C PHE A 237 -9.16 -23.98 3.34
N MET A 238 -10.14 -24.19 2.46
CA MET A 238 -10.00 -25.09 1.31
C MET A 238 -8.87 -24.66 0.37
N GLU A 239 -8.80 -23.38 0.01
CA GLU A 239 -7.73 -22.86 -0.85
C GLU A 239 -6.36 -22.97 -0.19
N LEU A 240 -6.28 -22.66 1.10
CA LEU A 240 -5.03 -22.73 1.84
C LEU A 240 -4.52 -24.18 1.96
N PHE A 241 -5.42 -25.12 2.24
CA PHE A 241 -5.08 -26.52 2.46
C PHE A 241 -4.59 -27.26 1.20
N LYS A 242 -4.90 -26.73 -0.01
CA LYS A 242 -4.32 -27.24 -1.27
C LYS A 242 -2.80 -27.09 -1.31
N LYS A 243 -2.25 -26.11 -0.59
CA LYS A 243 -0.82 -25.80 -0.57
C LYS A 243 -0.07 -26.76 0.40
N PRO A 244 0.98 -27.50 -0.04
CA PRO A 244 1.66 -28.48 0.79
C PRO A 244 2.23 -27.95 2.11
N ALA A 245 2.68 -26.69 2.15
CA ALA A 245 3.24 -26.07 3.34
C ALA A 245 2.25 -26.00 4.51
N PHE A 246 0.96 -25.81 4.22
CA PHE A 246 -0.07 -25.61 5.24
C PHE A 246 -0.65 -26.90 5.80
N LYS A 247 -0.29 -28.06 5.23
CA LYS A 247 -0.63 -29.38 5.77
C LYS A 247 0.13 -29.72 7.06
N LYS A 248 1.12 -28.91 7.43
CA LYS A 248 1.94 -29.07 8.65
C LYS A 248 1.97 -27.79 9.51
N ALA A 249 1.21 -26.76 9.13
CA ALA A 249 1.20 -25.48 9.84
C ALA A 249 0.52 -25.61 11.22
N THR A 250 0.97 -24.83 12.21
CA THR A 250 0.26 -24.74 13.49
C THR A 250 -1.09 -24.03 13.31
N ALA A 251 -1.97 -24.12 14.30
CA ALA A 251 -3.24 -23.40 14.27
C ALA A 251 -3.06 -21.88 14.13
N GLU A 252 -2.07 -21.31 14.83
CA GLU A 252 -1.71 -19.90 14.77
C GLU A 252 -1.28 -19.50 13.35
N THR A 253 -0.30 -20.21 12.78
CA THR A 253 0.17 -19.96 11.41
C THR A 253 -0.96 -20.12 10.39
N PHE A 254 -1.85 -21.09 10.59
CA PHE A 254 -2.96 -21.33 9.67
C PHE A 254 -3.96 -20.15 9.70
N ILE A 255 -4.38 -19.71 10.89
CA ILE A 255 -5.31 -18.58 11.03
C ILE A 255 -4.68 -17.27 10.54
N ASP A 256 -3.40 -17.04 10.84
CA ASP A 256 -2.69 -15.85 10.37
C ASP A 256 -2.64 -15.80 8.84
N GLU A 257 -2.45 -16.92 8.16
CA GLU A 257 -2.50 -16.95 6.70
C GLU A 257 -3.93 -16.79 6.14
N ILE A 258 -4.96 -17.34 6.79
CA ILE A 258 -6.35 -17.07 6.39
C ILE A 258 -6.64 -15.55 6.45
N ARG A 259 -6.18 -14.88 7.51
CA ARG A 259 -6.32 -13.42 7.68
C ARG A 259 -5.59 -12.61 6.59
N GLU A 260 -4.60 -13.18 5.93
CA GLU A 260 -3.95 -12.57 4.75
C GLU A 260 -4.71 -12.82 3.44
N GLN A 261 -5.51 -13.89 3.36
CA GLN A 261 -6.33 -14.17 2.17
C GLN A 261 -7.57 -13.28 2.07
N TYR A 262 -8.18 -12.96 3.22
CA TYR A 262 -9.26 -12.00 3.29
C TYR A 262 -9.27 -11.29 4.65
N TYR A 263 -9.41 -9.97 4.60
CA TYR A 263 -9.34 -9.11 5.80
C TYR A 263 -10.69 -8.82 6.45
N PHE A 264 -11.80 -9.19 5.80
CA PHE A 264 -13.14 -9.00 6.35
C PHE A 264 -14.08 -10.13 5.90
N PRO A 265 -14.75 -10.83 6.85
CA PRO A 265 -14.53 -10.77 8.31
C PRO A 265 -13.12 -11.21 8.71
N ARG A 266 -12.65 -10.84 9.90
CA ARG A 266 -11.33 -11.25 10.40
C ARG A 266 -11.44 -12.51 11.26
N PRO A 267 -10.89 -13.66 10.83
CA PRO A 267 -10.87 -14.85 11.66
C PRO A 267 -10.26 -14.61 13.03
N ASN A 268 -10.76 -15.31 14.04
CA ASN A 268 -10.21 -15.28 15.38
C ASN A 268 -9.66 -16.64 15.81
N PHE A 269 -8.65 -16.62 16.67
CA PHE A 269 -8.05 -17.81 17.24
C PHE A 269 -7.96 -17.68 18.75
N PHE A 270 -8.58 -18.63 19.44
CA PHE A 270 -8.53 -18.72 20.89
C PHE A 270 -7.96 -20.08 21.31
N GLN A 271 -7.21 -20.09 22.39
CA GLN A 271 -6.71 -21.31 23.00
C GLN A 271 -6.75 -21.23 24.52
N TYR A 272 -7.27 -22.28 25.16
CA TYR A 272 -7.47 -22.34 26.61
C TYR A 272 -7.45 -23.77 27.17
N GLY A 273 -7.37 -23.89 28.49
CA GLY A 273 -7.34 -25.18 29.20
C GLY A 273 -5.94 -25.81 29.25
N ALA A 274 -5.86 -27.14 29.19
CA ALA A 274 -4.59 -27.86 29.35
C ALA A 274 -3.56 -27.53 28.25
N ILE A 275 -2.28 -27.50 28.62
CA ILE A 275 -1.16 -27.25 27.71
C ILE A 275 -0.56 -28.59 27.29
N ILE A 276 -0.70 -28.93 26.00
CA ILE A 276 -0.09 -30.11 25.36
C ILE A 276 0.91 -29.59 24.32
N PRO A 277 2.23 -29.55 24.61
CA PRO A 277 3.20 -28.85 23.75
C PRO A 277 3.29 -29.38 22.31
N SER A 278 3.05 -30.67 22.10
CA SER A 278 3.00 -31.26 20.76
C SER A 278 1.76 -30.82 19.99
N PHE A 279 0.62 -30.63 20.66
CA PHE A 279 -0.59 -30.13 20.04
C PHE A 279 -0.43 -28.68 19.58
N ASP A 280 0.25 -27.85 20.36
CA ASP A 280 0.56 -26.45 20.01
C ASP A 280 1.43 -26.34 18.75
N ARG A 281 2.37 -27.27 18.55
CA ARG A 281 3.33 -27.26 17.44
C ARG A 281 2.93 -28.12 16.24
N SER A 282 1.83 -28.85 16.31
CA SER A 282 1.37 -29.73 15.22
C SER A 282 0.26 -29.06 14.41
N PHE A 283 -0.02 -29.66 13.25
CA PHE A 283 -1.24 -29.35 12.52
C PHE A 283 -2.46 -29.62 13.40
N PRO A 284 -3.40 -28.65 13.54
CA PRO A 284 -4.45 -28.71 14.55
C PRO A 284 -5.33 -29.96 14.45
N PHE A 285 -5.50 -30.52 13.26
CA PHE A 285 -6.40 -31.66 13.04
C PHE A 285 -5.70 -33.03 13.10
N THR A 286 -4.41 -33.10 13.45
CA THR A 286 -3.70 -34.37 13.52
C THR A 286 -4.11 -35.21 14.74
N ILE A 287 -4.56 -36.45 14.50
CA ILE A 287 -4.88 -37.42 15.55
C ILE A 287 -3.60 -37.90 16.24
N ASP A 288 -2.66 -38.45 15.49
CA ASP A 288 -1.43 -39.03 16.04
C ASP A 288 -0.33 -37.98 16.18
N ILE A 289 -0.15 -37.46 17.39
CA ILE A 289 0.94 -36.55 17.74
C ILE A 289 1.82 -37.15 18.86
N PRO A 290 3.12 -36.81 18.93
CA PRO A 290 3.97 -37.24 20.04
C PRO A 290 3.40 -36.76 21.38
N ASP A 291 3.49 -37.59 22.43
CA ASP A 291 3.13 -37.19 23.79
C ASP A 291 1.72 -36.59 23.95
N ALA A 292 0.74 -37.05 23.15
CA ALA A 292 -0.62 -36.49 23.09
C ALA A 292 -1.34 -36.43 24.45
N ALA A 293 -0.96 -37.26 25.41
CA ALA A 293 -1.53 -37.31 26.77
C ALA A 293 -0.73 -36.50 27.82
N VAL A 294 0.39 -35.87 27.44
CA VAL A 294 1.29 -35.20 28.39
C VAL A 294 0.89 -33.73 28.57
N VAL A 295 0.28 -33.44 29.72
CA VAL A 295 -0.07 -32.08 30.15
C VAL A 295 1.10 -31.42 30.89
N LYS A 296 1.44 -30.17 30.51
CA LYS A 296 2.54 -29.39 31.12
C LYS A 296 2.06 -28.17 31.92
N GLY A 297 0.76 -27.97 32.03
CA GLY A 297 0.17 -26.85 32.73
C GLY A 297 -1.22 -26.54 32.17
N HIS A 298 -1.77 -25.41 32.60
CA HIS A 298 -3.06 -24.91 32.14
C HIS A 298 -2.90 -23.44 31.75
N ARG A 299 -3.61 -23.01 30.70
CA ARG A 299 -3.67 -21.63 30.26
C ARG A 299 -5.08 -21.07 30.47
N ALA A 300 -5.14 -19.85 31.01
CA ALA A 300 -6.38 -19.09 31.08
C ALA A 300 -6.86 -18.72 29.67
N PRO A 301 -8.16 -18.47 29.47
CA PRO A 301 -8.68 -18.04 28.18
C PRO A 301 -8.19 -16.62 27.88
N GLU A 302 -7.45 -16.46 26.78
CA GLU A 302 -7.12 -15.15 26.22
C GLU A 302 -8.26 -14.75 25.28
N LEU A 303 -9.36 -14.25 25.86
CA LEU A 303 -10.56 -13.84 25.12
C LEU A 303 -10.40 -12.49 24.41
N GLN A 304 -9.22 -11.86 24.51
CA GLN A 304 -8.96 -10.66 23.73
C GLN A 304 -8.63 -11.05 22.28
N PRO A 305 -9.15 -10.33 21.27
CA PRO A 305 -8.70 -10.44 19.89
C PRO A 305 -7.18 -10.47 19.84
N GLN A 306 -6.60 -11.58 19.37
CA GLN A 306 -5.16 -11.63 19.24
C GLN A 306 -4.73 -10.62 18.17
N PRO A 307 -3.79 -9.70 18.49
CA PRO A 307 -3.23 -8.83 17.47
C PRO A 307 -2.56 -9.71 16.41
N LEU A 308 -2.76 -9.36 15.14
CA LEU A 308 -2.19 -10.12 14.03
C LEU A 308 -0.67 -10.18 14.17
N ARG A 309 -0.14 -11.36 14.53
CA ARG A 309 1.30 -11.62 14.47
C ARG A 309 1.62 -11.99 13.04
N ARG A 310 2.07 -11.02 12.27
CA ARG A 310 2.62 -11.28 10.94
C ARG A 310 4.01 -11.92 11.09
N SER A 311 4.05 -13.21 11.41
CA SER A 311 5.31 -13.95 11.50
C SER A 311 5.93 -14.05 10.11
N LEU A 312 7.08 -13.41 9.91
CA LEU A 312 7.88 -13.54 8.71
C LEU A 312 8.79 -14.78 8.87
N SER A 313 8.92 -15.61 7.84
CA SER A 313 10.00 -16.60 7.77
C SER A 313 11.36 -15.90 7.59
N ALA A 314 12.47 -16.56 7.93
CA ALA A 314 13.81 -16.00 7.72
C ALA A 314 14.11 -15.64 6.24
N GLU A 315 13.46 -16.32 5.29
CA GLU A 315 13.51 -16.00 3.86
C GLU A 315 12.66 -14.78 3.51
N GLU A 316 11.54 -14.54 4.21
CA GLU A 316 10.69 -13.33 4.06
C GLU A 316 11.24 -12.12 4.79
N GLU A 317 12.01 -12.32 5.86
CA GLU A 317 12.80 -11.27 6.51
C GLU A 317 13.90 -10.73 5.58
N TRP A 318 14.40 -11.57 4.65
CA TRP A 318 15.43 -11.21 3.68
C TRP A 318 14.86 -10.82 2.30
N ASP A 319 13.72 -11.40 1.88
CA ASP A 319 12.96 -11.03 0.69
C ASP A 319 12.14 -9.75 0.94
N GLN A 320 12.85 -8.62 0.87
CA GLN A 320 12.34 -7.26 1.12
C GLN A 320 11.14 -6.84 0.23
N ALA A 321 10.74 -7.64 -0.75
CA ALA A 321 9.50 -7.42 -1.52
C ALA A 321 8.22 -7.75 -0.71
N LYS A 322 8.33 -8.47 0.41
CA LYS A 322 7.21 -8.98 1.21
C LYS A 322 7.01 -8.31 2.58
N VAL A 323 7.40 -7.04 2.75
CA VAL A 323 7.08 -6.31 4.00
C VAL A 323 5.56 -6.15 4.10
N LYS A 324 4.94 -6.91 4.99
CA LYS A 324 3.50 -6.86 5.23
C LYS A 324 3.14 -5.59 6.00
N LYS A 325 2.62 -4.56 5.30
CA LYS A 325 2.18 -3.28 5.91
C LYS A 325 0.66 -3.23 6.16
N ASN A 326 0.24 -2.39 7.10
CA ASN A 326 -1.17 -2.06 7.25
C ASN A 326 -1.60 -1.16 6.08
N ALA A 327 -2.85 -1.31 5.63
CA ALA A 327 -3.47 -0.38 4.72
C ALA A 327 -3.52 1.01 5.36
N GLN A 328 -3.15 2.02 4.58
CA GLN A 328 -3.33 3.41 4.96
C GLN A 328 -4.27 4.08 3.98
N LEU A 329 -5.17 4.91 4.48
CA LEU A 329 -6.15 5.64 3.68
C LEU A 329 -6.00 7.13 3.93
N LEU A 330 -6.02 7.91 2.85
CA LEU A 330 -6.17 9.34 2.88
C LEU A 330 -7.65 9.67 2.62
N VAL A 331 -8.26 10.39 3.53
CA VAL A 331 -9.59 10.98 3.37
C VAL A 331 -9.42 12.47 3.12
N GLU A 332 -9.95 13.00 2.03
CA GLU A 332 -10.01 14.46 1.80
C GLU A 332 -11.47 14.91 1.76
N PHE A 333 -11.81 15.92 2.56
CA PHE A 333 -13.16 16.44 2.64
C PHE A 333 -13.35 17.59 1.65
N ASP A 334 -14.47 17.58 0.93
CA ASP A 334 -14.83 18.68 0.01
C ASP A 334 -15.05 19.99 0.76
N THR A 335 -15.47 19.91 2.03
CA THR A 335 -15.61 21.03 2.94
C THR A 335 -14.86 20.70 4.23
N PRO A 336 -14.00 21.60 4.77
CA PRO A 336 -13.31 21.34 6.02
C PRO A 336 -14.28 20.98 7.16
N LEU A 337 -14.00 19.89 7.85
CA LEU A 337 -14.78 19.38 8.97
C LEU A 337 -13.95 19.46 10.25
N THR A 338 -14.52 20.06 11.30
CA THR A 338 -13.88 20.20 12.62
C THR A 338 -14.53 19.31 13.69
N GLY A 339 -15.39 18.37 13.28
CA GLY A 339 -16.04 17.43 14.20
C GLY A 339 -15.07 16.37 14.75
N PRO A 340 -15.33 15.79 15.94
CA PRO A 340 -14.51 14.73 16.48
C PRO A 340 -14.69 13.45 15.65
N PHE A 341 -13.65 13.06 14.93
CA PHE A 341 -13.52 11.70 14.39
C PHE A 341 -12.78 10.85 15.42
N THR A 342 -13.20 9.60 15.59
CA THR A 342 -12.45 8.62 16.39
C THR A 342 -12.06 7.44 15.51
N GLY A 343 -10.86 6.91 15.73
CA GLY A 343 -10.39 5.73 15.02
C GLY A 343 -11.06 4.42 15.47
N GLY A 344 -11.87 4.43 16.53
CA GLY A 344 -12.46 3.22 17.10
C GLY A 344 -11.41 2.21 17.58
N GLY A 345 -11.73 0.91 17.50
CA GLY A 345 -10.83 -0.18 17.91
C GLY A 345 -9.70 -0.46 16.91
N ASP A 346 -9.98 -0.32 15.62
CA ASP A 346 -9.17 -0.91 14.54
C ASP A 346 -8.55 0.11 13.59
N MET A 347 -8.72 1.41 13.84
CA MET A 347 -8.08 2.45 13.05
C MET A 347 -7.32 3.42 13.94
N VAL A 348 -6.18 3.89 13.44
CA VAL A 348 -5.44 5.01 14.03
C VAL A 348 -5.60 6.20 13.11
N ILE A 349 -6.05 7.32 13.66
CA ILE A 349 -5.95 8.61 12.97
C ILE A 349 -4.51 9.07 13.13
N LEU A 350 -3.70 8.87 12.09
CA LEU A 350 -2.31 9.32 12.05
C LEU A 350 -2.24 10.84 11.92
N GLU A 351 -3.17 11.44 11.18
CA GLU A 351 -3.21 12.88 10.90
C GLU A 351 -4.65 13.37 10.81
N ASN A 352 -4.90 14.58 11.31
CA ASN A 352 -6.16 15.32 11.13
C ASN A 352 -5.83 16.81 11.05
N ASP A 353 -6.12 17.44 9.92
CA ASP A 353 -5.96 18.89 9.71
C ASP A 353 -7.28 19.61 9.40
N GLY A 354 -8.41 18.93 9.60
CA GLY A 354 -9.75 19.43 9.32
C GLY A 354 -10.17 19.34 7.86
N SER A 355 -9.23 19.48 6.91
CA SER A 355 -9.49 19.24 5.48
C SER A 355 -9.24 17.79 5.05
N SER A 356 -8.46 17.04 5.82
CA SER A 356 -8.11 15.65 5.53
C SER A 356 -7.83 14.83 6.78
N LEU A 357 -7.97 13.51 6.64
CA LEU A 357 -7.51 12.52 7.61
C LEU A 357 -6.53 11.54 6.96
N LEU A 358 -5.44 11.21 7.64
CA LEU A 358 -4.64 10.04 7.33
C LEU A 358 -4.94 8.94 8.33
N LEU A 359 -5.37 7.79 7.83
CA LEU A 359 -5.85 6.67 8.62
C LEU A 359 -4.94 5.48 8.41
N GLU A 360 -4.54 4.81 9.48
CA GLU A 360 -3.94 3.48 9.43
C GLU A 360 -4.96 2.46 9.91
N LEU A 361 -5.23 1.46 9.08
CA LEU A 361 -6.18 0.39 9.37
C LEU A 361 -5.39 -0.75 10.01
N LYS A 362 -5.45 -0.84 11.33
CA LYS A 362 -4.79 -1.91 12.07
C LYS A 362 -5.31 -3.23 11.52
N ASN A 363 -4.40 -4.16 11.25
CA ASN A 363 -4.74 -5.52 10.85
C ASN A 363 -5.37 -5.66 9.44
N THR A 364 -5.40 -4.60 8.63
CA THR A 364 -5.83 -4.69 7.22
C THR A 364 -4.60 -4.78 6.32
N PRO A 365 -4.37 -5.87 5.57
CA PRO A 365 -3.33 -5.95 4.55
C PRO A 365 -3.43 -4.82 3.53
N HIS A 366 -2.29 -4.28 3.12
CA HIS A 366 -2.22 -3.15 2.17
C HIS A 366 -2.84 -3.47 0.81
N GLU A 367 -2.86 -4.74 0.41
CA GLU A 367 -3.52 -5.28 -0.77
C GLU A 367 -5.02 -4.95 -0.78
N HIS A 368 -5.63 -4.86 0.40
CA HIS A 368 -7.05 -4.60 0.55
C HIS A 368 -7.41 -3.12 0.71
N ALA A 369 -6.43 -2.21 0.61
CA ALA A 369 -6.65 -0.79 0.87
C ALA A 369 -7.74 -0.19 -0.03
N TRP A 370 -7.84 -0.58 -1.30
CA TRP A 370 -8.90 -0.10 -2.19
C TRP A 370 -10.30 -0.57 -1.78
N SER A 371 -10.42 -1.82 -1.32
CA SER A 371 -11.70 -2.31 -0.78
C SER A 371 -12.14 -1.48 0.42
N ALA A 372 -11.20 -1.15 1.31
CA ALA A 372 -11.47 -0.33 2.49
C ALA A 372 -11.78 1.13 2.12
N ALA A 373 -11.07 1.69 1.15
CA ALA A 373 -11.29 3.05 0.66
C ALA A 373 -12.72 3.22 0.12
N HIS A 374 -13.14 2.31 -0.77
CA HIS A 374 -14.49 2.32 -1.34
C HIS A 374 -15.59 2.16 -0.28
N ALA A 375 -15.37 1.26 0.68
CA ALA A 375 -16.32 1.02 1.76
C ALA A 375 -16.48 2.26 2.65
N LEU A 376 -15.37 2.87 3.08
CA LEU A 376 -15.38 4.06 3.93
C LEU A 376 -15.97 5.26 3.20
N GLN A 377 -15.60 5.49 1.93
CA GLN A 377 -16.13 6.60 1.13
C GLN A 377 -17.65 6.55 1.00
N GLN A 378 -18.19 5.36 0.69
CA GLN A 378 -19.64 5.19 0.58
C GLN A 378 -20.35 5.47 1.92
N GLN A 379 -19.71 5.18 3.05
CA GLN A 379 -20.31 5.43 4.36
C GLN A 379 -20.23 6.87 4.82
N LEU A 380 -19.14 7.56 4.51
CA LEU A 380 -19.10 9.00 4.69
C LEU A 380 -20.21 9.65 3.86
N ALA A 381 -20.37 9.26 2.59
CA ALA A 381 -21.42 9.77 1.72
C ALA A 381 -22.83 9.47 2.25
N ALA A 382 -23.09 8.26 2.77
CA ALA A 382 -24.37 7.88 3.38
C ALA A 382 -24.70 8.69 4.65
N LYS A 383 -23.68 9.22 5.34
CA LYS A 383 -23.84 10.15 6.48
C LYS A 383 -23.87 11.62 6.04
N GLY A 384 -23.90 11.91 4.73
CA GLY A 384 -23.92 13.27 4.18
C GLY A 384 -22.56 13.96 4.15
N ILE A 385 -21.47 13.25 4.41
CA ILE A 385 -20.10 13.77 4.38
C ILE A 385 -19.52 13.50 2.99
N GLN A 386 -19.31 14.57 2.21
CA GLN A 386 -18.64 14.46 0.91
C GLN A 386 -17.13 14.44 1.11
N ALA A 387 -16.52 13.34 0.69
CA ALA A 387 -15.09 13.12 0.78
C ALA A 387 -14.60 12.19 -0.34
N SER A 388 -13.36 12.37 -0.78
CA SER A 388 -12.60 11.34 -1.46
C SER A 388 -11.90 10.46 -0.42
N VAL A 389 -11.83 9.16 -0.68
CA VAL A 389 -11.01 8.23 0.12
C VAL A 389 -10.14 7.44 -0.83
N GLU A 390 -8.83 7.56 -0.68
CA GLU A 390 -7.85 6.91 -1.55
C GLU A 390 -6.81 6.16 -0.69
N PRO A 391 -6.34 4.97 -1.13
CA PRO A 391 -5.22 4.32 -0.48
C PRO A 391 -3.93 5.16 -0.54
N VAL A 392 -3.25 5.32 0.59
CA VAL A 392 -1.86 5.77 0.62
C VAL A 392 -0.98 4.58 0.27
N LEU A 393 -0.70 4.46 -1.03
CA LEU A 393 0.04 3.33 -1.54
C LEU A 393 1.54 3.56 -1.37
N SER A 394 2.15 2.93 -0.36
CA SER A 394 3.60 2.77 -0.37
C SER A 394 3.99 1.92 -1.58
N VAL A 395 5.02 2.34 -2.32
CA VAL A 395 5.56 1.53 -3.40
C VAL A 395 6.22 0.30 -2.80
N THR A 396 6.30 -0.79 -3.56
CA THR A 396 6.77 -2.11 -3.09
C THR A 396 8.00 -1.97 -2.17
N PRO A 397 8.09 -2.71 -1.06
CA PRO A 397 9.16 -2.52 -0.09
C PRO A 397 10.58 -2.81 -0.62
N ALA A 398 10.70 -3.41 -1.81
CA ALA A 398 11.92 -3.42 -2.62
C ALA A 398 12.48 -2.01 -2.95
N GLN A 399 11.72 -0.94 -2.73
CA GLN A 399 12.14 0.46 -2.86
C GLN A 399 12.35 1.17 -1.51
N ASP A 400 11.93 0.58 -0.38
CA ASP A 400 11.97 1.21 0.96
C ASP A 400 13.32 1.08 1.68
N LYS A 401 14.09 0.03 1.41
CA LYS A 401 15.41 -0.19 2.04
C LYS A 401 16.44 -0.65 1.01
N ARG A 402 16.67 0.17 0.00
CA ARG A 402 17.83 -0.03 -0.87
C ARG A 402 19.08 0.43 -0.14
N ALA A 403 20.25 -0.11 -0.49
CA ALA A 403 21.51 0.36 0.06
C ALA A 403 21.63 1.88 -0.17
N THR A 404 22.10 2.60 0.85
CA THR A 404 22.49 4.00 0.74
C THR A 404 23.56 4.10 -0.35
N ARG A 405 23.64 5.23 -1.08
CA ARG A 405 24.82 5.47 -1.93
C ARG A 405 26.07 5.73 -1.08
N GLU A 406 25.89 6.15 0.17
CA GLU A 406 26.92 6.06 1.21
C GLU A 406 27.31 4.61 1.55
N GLY A 407 26.59 3.60 1.06
CA GLY A 407 26.99 2.19 1.15
C GLY A 407 28.03 1.79 0.10
N ASP A 408 28.16 2.56 -0.99
CA ASP A 408 29.18 2.37 -2.05
C ASP A 408 30.54 2.98 -1.68
N ILE A 409 30.72 3.45 -0.44
CA ILE A 409 31.96 4.06 0.08
C ILE A 409 33.20 3.16 -0.05
N ASN A 410 33.00 1.85 -0.12
CA ASN A 410 34.07 0.88 -0.32
C ASN A 410 34.50 0.77 -1.80
N ASN A 411 33.81 1.47 -2.72
CA ASN A 411 34.12 1.52 -4.13
C ASN A 411 33.96 2.96 -4.70
N PRO A 412 34.91 3.86 -4.41
CA PRO A 412 34.83 5.26 -4.84
C PRO A 412 35.09 5.50 -6.33
N ASP A 413 35.35 4.44 -7.10
CA ASP A 413 35.74 4.51 -8.50
C ASP A 413 34.52 4.43 -9.44
N TYR A 414 34.77 4.58 -10.74
CA TYR A 414 33.78 4.45 -11.79
C TYR A 414 33.13 3.06 -11.81
N ILE A 415 31.84 2.99 -12.16
CA ILE A 415 31.18 1.72 -12.45
C ILE A 415 31.73 1.21 -13.79
N PRO A 416 32.51 0.11 -13.82
CA PRO A 416 33.30 -0.25 -14.99
C PRO A 416 32.46 -0.67 -16.19
N GLU A 417 31.21 -1.12 -15.97
CA GLU A 417 30.33 -1.55 -17.06
C GLU A 417 29.65 -0.39 -17.81
N TRP A 418 29.70 0.82 -17.24
CA TRP A 418 29.12 2.01 -17.83
C TRP A 418 30.23 3.03 -18.18
N PRO A 419 30.12 3.77 -19.30
CA PRO A 419 31.08 4.80 -19.61
C PRO A 419 30.79 6.11 -18.82
N PRO A 420 31.82 6.94 -18.54
CA PRO A 420 33.21 6.66 -18.88
C PRO A 420 33.80 5.61 -17.92
N ALA A 421 34.64 4.74 -18.48
CA ALA A 421 35.51 3.90 -17.66
C ALA A 421 36.64 4.76 -17.06
N LYS A 422 37.36 4.23 -16.06
CA LYS A 422 38.45 4.95 -15.37
C LYS A 422 39.51 5.58 -16.29
N ALA A 423 39.81 4.94 -17.42
CA ALA A 423 40.80 5.44 -18.38
C ALA A 423 40.22 6.48 -19.38
N GLU A 424 38.90 6.66 -19.40
CA GLU A 424 38.18 7.48 -20.38
C GLU A 424 37.63 8.77 -19.77
N GLY A 425 37.46 8.82 -18.45
CA GLY A 425 36.77 9.90 -17.74
C GLY A 425 37.63 10.63 -16.71
N HIS A 426 37.08 11.75 -16.23
CA HIS A 426 37.60 12.52 -15.10
C HIS A 426 36.39 13.19 -14.40
N ILE A 427 36.46 13.45 -13.10
CA ILE A 427 35.41 14.23 -12.41
C ILE A 427 35.14 15.53 -13.19
N GLY A 428 33.86 15.87 -13.34
CA GLY A 428 33.45 17.08 -14.07
C GLY A 428 33.28 16.91 -15.59
N TRP A 429 33.56 15.73 -16.17
CA TRP A 429 33.39 15.45 -17.61
C TRP A 429 32.02 15.90 -18.16
N HIS A 430 30.96 15.65 -17.39
CA HIS A 430 29.59 15.98 -17.79
C HIS A 430 29.35 17.49 -18.02
N LEU A 431 30.19 18.38 -17.46
CA LEU A 431 30.06 19.83 -17.55
C LEU A 431 30.68 20.43 -18.82
N ASP A 432 31.52 19.68 -19.53
CA ASP A 432 32.36 20.18 -20.61
C ASP A 432 31.60 20.52 -21.92
N ASP A 433 32.32 21.07 -22.89
CA ASP A 433 31.79 21.49 -24.19
C ASP A 433 31.34 20.32 -25.09
N ALA A 434 31.88 19.11 -24.89
CA ALA A 434 31.46 17.91 -25.60
C ALA A 434 30.14 17.35 -25.04
N HIS A 435 29.88 17.57 -23.76
CA HIS A 435 28.71 17.05 -23.04
C HIS A 435 27.64 18.13 -22.81
N SER A 436 27.34 18.50 -21.55
CA SER A 436 26.21 19.38 -21.23
C SER A 436 26.46 20.86 -21.52
N GLN A 437 27.73 21.27 -21.69
CA GLN A 437 28.17 22.66 -21.77
C GLN A 437 27.81 23.54 -20.55
N LEU A 438 27.45 22.95 -19.41
CA LEU A 438 27.09 23.70 -18.20
C LEU A 438 28.22 24.65 -17.77
N LEU A 439 29.48 24.21 -17.82
CA LEU A 439 30.63 25.05 -17.44
C LEU A 439 30.76 26.29 -18.34
N LYS A 440 30.45 26.14 -19.63
CA LYS A 440 30.49 27.25 -20.59
C LYS A 440 29.34 28.23 -20.36
N ALA A 441 28.15 27.72 -20.07
CA ALA A 441 26.97 28.51 -19.71
C ALA A 441 27.19 29.31 -18.41
N GLN A 442 27.82 28.71 -17.41
CA GLN A 442 28.21 29.39 -16.17
C GLN A 442 29.12 30.60 -16.44
N ARG A 443 30.18 30.41 -17.23
CA ARG A 443 31.12 31.49 -17.58
C ARG A 443 30.40 32.65 -18.26
N ALA A 444 29.49 32.37 -19.19
CA ALA A 444 28.69 33.40 -19.85
C ALA A 444 27.76 34.15 -18.88
N LEU A 445 27.20 33.47 -17.89
CA LEU A 445 26.36 34.12 -16.88
C LEU A 445 27.18 35.01 -15.94
N GLN A 446 28.42 34.63 -15.61
CA GLN A 446 29.30 35.44 -14.76
C GLN A 446 29.63 36.82 -15.36
N GLU A 447 29.54 36.96 -16.67
CA GLU A 447 29.69 38.25 -17.37
C GLU A 447 28.46 39.16 -17.24
N ARG A 448 27.37 38.68 -16.60
CA ARG A 448 26.11 39.42 -16.40
C ARG A 448 25.89 39.74 -14.91
N PRO A 449 26.38 40.89 -14.40
CA PRO A 449 26.16 41.28 -13.02
C PRO A 449 24.66 41.47 -12.71
N GLY A 450 24.22 41.00 -11.54
CA GLY A 450 22.82 41.08 -11.10
C GLY A 450 21.91 39.95 -11.58
N ALA A 451 22.42 39.03 -12.42
CA ALA A 451 21.71 37.81 -12.74
C ALA A 451 21.46 36.99 -11.47
N HIS A 452 20.20 36.61 -11.25
CA HIS A 452 19.76 35.86 -10.08
C HIS A 452 18.66 34.89 -10.50
N VAL A 453 18.52 33.80 -9.76
CA VAL A 453 17.45 32.82 -9.89
C VAL A 453 17.37 32.03 -8.59
N ARG A 454 16.16 31.63 -8.20
CA ARG A 454 15.94 30.83 -7.00
C ARG A 454 15.46 29.44 -7.35
N ILE A 455 16.09 28.42 -6.76
CA ILE A 455 15.81 27.01 -7.01
C ILE A 455 15.32 26.36 -5.71
N ALA A 456 14.20 25.66 -5.78
CA ALA A 456 13.79 24.72 -4.74
C ALA A 456 14.40 23.35 -5.03
N HIS A 457 15.13 22.80 -4.06
CA HIS A 457 15.68 21.45 -4.14
C HIS A 457 14.85 20.53 -3.25
N LEU A 458 13.93 19.77 -3.87
CA LEU A 458 13.03 18.83 -3.20
C LEU A 458 13.67 17.45 -3.23
N ASP A 459 14.20 16.98 -2.10
CA ASP A 459 14.88 15.70 -2.03
C ASP A 459 14.84 15.13 -0.59
N THR A 460 15.77 14.23 -0.28
CA THR A 460 16.03 13.64 1.04
C THR A 460 16.74 14.60 2.00
N GLY A 461 16.96 15.85 1.62
CA GLY A 461 17.74 16.80 2.41
C GLY A 461 19.23 16.75 2.10
N TYR A 462 20.04 17.49 2.85
CA TYR A 462 21.49 17.61 2.63
C TYR A 462 22.28 17.26 3.89
N ILE A 463 23.56 16.93 3.70
CA ILE A 463 24.49 16.70 4.81
C ILE A 463 25.33 17.96 4.99
N ALA A 464 25.29 18.53 6.20
CA ALA A 464 26.02 19.75 6.53
C ALA A 464 27.55 19.53 6.52
N GLY A 465 28.30 20.57 6.15
CA GLY A 465 29.77 20.57 6.23
C GLY A 465 30.51 19.97 5.03
N HIS A 466 29.81 19.47 4.01
CA HIS A 466 30.47 19.00 2.79
C HIS A 466 31.10 20.17 2.02
N VAL A 467 32.35 20.02 1.57
CA VAL A 467 33.16 21.10 0.94
C VAL A 467 32.50 21.70 -0.30
N ALA A 468 31.75 20.89 -1.04
CA ALA A 468 31.08 21.29 -2.27
C ALA A 468 29.65 21.81 -2.08
N LEU A 469 29.16 22.04 -0.85
CA LEU A 469 27.82 22.61 -0.64
C LEU A 469 27.66 23.94 -1.38
N PRO A 470 26.47 24.26 -1.95
CA PRO A 470 26.25 25.49 -2.71
C PRO A 470 26.64 26.75 -1.92
N PRO A 471 27.29 27.74 -2.55
CA PRO A 471 27.72 28.95 -1.85
C PRO A 471 26.55 29.82 -1.39
N GLN A 472 25.39 29.74 -2.08
CA GLN A 472 24.16 30.47 -1.78
C GLN A 472 23.04 29.50 -1.36
N LEU A 473 23.36 28.58 -0.43
CA LEU A 473 22.36 27.73 0.20
C LEU A 473 21.55 28.55 1.23
N ASP A 474 20.24 28.66 1.04
CA ASP A 474 19.35 29.45 1.88
C ASP A 474 18.94 28.69 3.14
N TYR A 475 19.81 28.76 4.15
CA TYR A 475 19.56 28.16 5.47
C TYR A 475 18.42 28.83 6.25
N ALA A 476 18.01 30.04 5.86
CA ALA A 476 16.94 30.76 6.55
C ALA A 476 15.55 30.26 6.13
N ASN A 477 15.42 29.82 4.88
CA ASN A 477 14.15 29.29 4.34
C ASN A 477 14.15 27.77 4.14
N GLN A 478 15.24 27.05 4.47
CA GLN A 478 15.25 25.58 4.42
C GLN A 478 14.12 24.97 5.26
N ARG A 479 13.65 23.77 4.86
CA ARG A 479 12.53 23.13 5.55
C ARG A 479 12.53 21.61 5.45
N SER A 480 12.18 20.92 6.53
CA SER A 480 11.73 19.52 6.48
C SER A 480 10.21 19.45 6.53
N PHE A 481 9.65 18.65 5.63
CA PHE A 481 8.24 18.28 5.58
C PHE A 481 8.01 16.88 6.18
N VAL A 482 9.09 16.19 6.60
CA VAL A 482 9.01 14.89 7.26
C VAL A 482 8.58 15.08 8.72
N LYS A 483 7.59 14.31 9.17
CA LYS A 483 7.03 14.44 10.53
C LYS A 483 8.01 13.94 11.59
N LYS A 484 7.88 14.51 12.80
CA LYS A 484 8.74 14.22 13.96
C LYS A 484 10.21 14.62 13.76
N GLU A 485 10.49 15.46 12.77
CA GLU A 485 11.77 16.14 12.59
C GLU A 485 11.64 17.61 12.96
N ASP A 486 12.78 18.29 13.12
CA ASP A 486 12.81 19.74 13.18
C ASP A 486 12.45 20.30 11.80
N GLY A 487 11.23 20.82 11.67
CA GLY A 487 10.73 21.38 10.42
C GLY A 487 11.55 22.57 9.90
N SER A 488 12.37 23.22 10.73
CA SER A 488 13.22 24.35 10.32
C SER A 488 14.54 23.93 9.66
N GLN A 489 14.82 22.63 9.56
CA GLN A 489 16.06 22.09 9.01
C GLN A 489 15.75 21.15 7.86
N ALA A 490 16.50 21.22 6.75
CA ALA A 490 16.41 20.26 5.65
C ALA A 490 17.58 19.26 5.67
N VAL A 491 17.98 18.83 6.87
CA VAL A 491 19.16 17.98 7.08
C VAL A 491 18.80 16.51 6.86
N ASP A 492 19.63 15.82 6.09
CA ASP A 492 19.52 14.39 5.89
C ASP A 492 19.98 13.62 7.14
N LYS A 493 19.34 12.48 7.44
CA LYS A 493 19.62 11.69 8.63
C LYS A 493 20.25 10.36 8.23
N PRO A 494 21.47 10.04 8.72
CA PRO A 494 22.29 8.90 8.28
C PRO A 494 21.79 7.50 8.71
N ASP A 495 20.48 7.32 8.90
CA ASP A 495 19.85 6.06 9.32
C ASP A 495 18.67 5.65 8.41
N SER A 496 18.40 6.37 7.30
CA SER A 496 17.18 6.23 6.51
C SER A 496 17.27 5.22 5.37
N GLY A 497 18.47 4.76 5.03
CA GLY A 497 18.70 3.80 3.94
C GLY A 497 18.86 4.45 2.57
N GLN A 498 18.66 5.76 2.40
CA GLN A 498 19.01 6.50 1.16
C GLN A 498 19.88 7.75 1.44
N ASP A 499 20.56 7.74 2.57
CA ASP A 499 21.43 8.80 3.06
C ASP A 499 22.43 9.28 1.99
N GLY A 500 22.59 10.60 1.92
CA GLY A 500 23.47 11.27 0.97
C GLY A 500 22.89 11.44 -0.44
N HIS A 501 21.65 10.98 -0.71
CA HIS A 501 21.05 11.14 -2.03
C HIS A 501 20.83 12.62 -2.36
N GLY A 502 20.15 13.36 -1.49
CA GLY A 502 19.87 14.77 -1.69
C GLY A 502 21.14 15.62 -1.67
N LEU A 503 22.16 15.23 -0.90
CA LEU A 503 23.48 15.85 -0.98
C LEU A 503 24.08 15.72 -2.40
N GLY A 504 24.07 14.52 -2.97
CA GLY A 504 24.60 14.26 -4.32
C GLY A 504 23.87 15.06 -5.41
N THR A 505 22.54 15.09 -5.38
CA THR A 505 21.74 15.84 -6.36
C THR A 505 21.88 17.36 -6.18
N LEU A 506 21.96 17.85 -4.93
CA LEU A 506 22.20 19.27 -4.62
C LEU A 506 23.55 19.75 -5.17
N ILE A 507 24.59 18.92 -5.07
CA ILE A 507 25.94 19.29 -5.52
C ILE A 507 26.05 19.26 -7.04
N LEU A 508 25.42 18.30 -7.72
CA LEU A 508 25.30 18.36 -9.19
C LEU A 508 24.49 19.58 -9.67
N LEU A 509 23.52 20.03 -8.87
CA LEU A 509 22.68 21.18 -9.20
C LEU A 509 23.46 22.50 -9.06
N ALA A 510 24.06 22.75 -7.90
CA ALA A 510 24.60 24.07 -7.54
C ALA A 510 25.88 24.01 -6.68
N GLY A 511 26.60 22.89 -6.70
CA GLY A 511 27.82 22.70 -5.93
C GLY A 511 28.91 23.74 -6.17
N ASN A 512 29.63 24.07 -5.11
CA ASN A 512 30.64 25.13 -5.05
C ASN A 512 31.95 24.73 -5.77
N LYS A 513 32.94 25.64 -5.72
CA LYS A 513 34.31 25.36 -6.15
C LYS A 513 34.92 24.25 -5.32
N VAL A 514 35.54 23.31 -6.02
CA VAL A 514 36.34 22.23 -5.44
C VAL A 514 37.77 22.32 -5.97
N THR A 515 38.72 21.80 -5.20
CA THR A 515 40.13 21.76 -5.56
C THR A 515 40.50 20.43 -6.22
N LYS A 516 41.71 20.35 -6.77
CA LYS A 516 42.29 19.08 -7.24
C LYS A 516 42.33 18.01 -6.14
N ALA A 517 42.70 18.39 -4.91
CA ALA A 517 42.76 17.47 -3.78
C ALA A 517 41.39 16.86 -3.44
N ASP A 518 40.30 17.61 -3.66
CA ASP A 518 38.93 17.16 -3.43
C ASP A 518 38.45 16.15 -4.48
N THR A 519 39.08 16.11 -5.65
CA THR A 519 38.58 15.38 -6.83
C THR A 519 39.60 14.39 -7.38
N PHE A 520 40.43 13.81 -6.52
CA PHE A 520 41.47 12.85 -6.93
C PHE A 520 42.41 13.39 -8.01
N ASP A 521 42.72 14.68 -7.94
CA ASP A 521 43.53 15.44 -8.89
C ASP A 521 42.94 15.55 -10.32
N GLU A 522 41.66 15.26 -10.48
CA GLU A 522 40.98 15.24 -11.78
C GLU A 522 40.41 16.60 -12.17
N TYR A 523 39.86 17.37 -11.23
CA TYR A 523 39.09 18.59 -11.52
C TYR A 523 39.36 19.75 -10.55
N GLU A 524 39.24 20.98 -11.03
CA GLU A 524 39.20 22.18 -10.18
C GLU A 524 38.24 23.19 -10.80
N GLY A 525 37.38 23.76 -9.97
CA GLY A 525 36.34 24.69 -10.42
C GLY A 525 34.99 24.40 -9.78
N TYR A 526 33.94 25.07 -10.26
CA TYR A 526 32.57 24.83 -9.81
C TYR A 526 32.08 23.47 -10.28
N ILE A 527 31.68 22.61 -9.35
CA ILE A 527 31.27 21.24 -9.68
C ILE A 527 29.77 21.13 -10.04
N GLY A 528 28.95 22.08 -9.58
CA GLY A 528 27.52 22.12 -9.89
C GLY A 528 27.20 22.85 -11.18
N GLY A 529 26.02 22.58 -11.76
CA GLY A 529 25.56 23.20 -13.00
C GLY A 529 25.23 24.70 -12.88
N MET A 530 24.65 25.15 -11.76
CA MET A 530 24.27 26.54 -11.50
C MET A 530 24.70 26.97 -10.07
N PRO A 531 26.01 27.19 -9.84
CA PRO A 531 26.55 27.50 -8.51
C PRO A 531 26.17 28.89 -7.98
N PHE A 532 25.55 29.73 -8.81
CA PHE A 532 25.21 31.12 -8.47
C PHE A 532 23.74 31.32 -8.07
N ALA A 533 22.94 30.26 -8.03
CA ALA A 533 21.54 30.34 -7.63
C ALA A 533 21.38 30.40 -6.11
N ASP A 534 20.34 31.09 -5.65
CA ASP A 534 19.78 30.90 -4.32
C ASP A 534 19.11 29.52 -4.29
N VAL A 535 19.59 28.60 -3.45
CA VAL A 535 19.00 27.25 -3.36
C VAL A 535 18.33 27.07 -2.01
N ILE A 536 17.03 26.79 -2.02
CA ILE A 536 16.28 26.42 -0.80
C ILE A 536 16.21 24.89 -0.73
N PRO A 537 16.94 24.25 0.20
CA PRO A 537 16.83 22.81 0.39
C PRO A 537 15.52 22.47 1.13
N MET A 538 14.78 21.50 0.60
CA MET A 538 13.50 21.04 1.11
C MET A 538 13.52 19.52 1.25
N ARG A 539 13.57 19.03 2.49
CA ARG A 539 13.51 17.59 2.78
C ARG A 539 12.07 17.12 2.79
N ILE A 540 11.67 16.29 1.82
CA ILE A 540 10.28 15.83 1.67
C ILE A 540 10.06 14.36 2.01
N SER A 541 11.12 13.55 2.01
CA SER A 541 11.06 12.11 2.22
C SER A 541 12.37 11.56 2.77
N GLU A 542 12.33 10.40 3.42
CA GLU A 542 13.49 9.58 3.80
C GLU A 542 14.01 8.71 2.64
N SER A 543 13.22 8.60 1.56
CA SER A 543 13.48 7.76 0.39
C SER A 543 13.20 8.54 -0.90
N VAL A 544 13.84 8.14 -2.00
CA VAL A 544 13.63 8.69 -3.37
C VAL A 544 12.26 8.33 -3.97
N VAL A 545 11.44 7.64 -3.19
CA VAL A 545 10.08 7.28 -3.52
C VAL A 545 9.12 8.26 -2.86
N ILE A 546 8.24 8.87 -3.65
CA ILE A 546 7.18 9.73 -3.12
C ILE A 546 6.08 8.82 -2.56
N MET A 547 6.16 8.56 -1.26
CA MET A 547 5.13 7.82 -0.52
C MET A 547 4.08 8.74 0.10
N ASN A 548 4.41 10.03 0.24
CA ASN A 548 3.57 11.02 0.88
C ASN A 548 3.37 12.22 -0.06
N ASP A 549 2.25 12.21 -0.79
CA ASP A 549 1.87 13.26 -1.72
C ASP A 549 1.60 14.61 -1.03
N ARG A 550 1.26 14.61 0.26
CA ARG A 550 1.11 15.82 1.08
C ARG A 550 2.45 16.54 1.23
N ASN A 551 3.52 15.83 1.54
CA ASN A 551 4.86 16.43 1.67
C ASN A 551 5.31 17.05 0.35
N PHE A 552 5.11 16.32 -0.75
CA PHE A 552 5.38 16.82 -2.10
C PHE A 552 4.59 18.10 -2.39
N SER A 553 3.27 18.09 -2.20
CA SER A 553 2.43 19.24 -2.52
C SER A 553 2.69 20.44 -1.62
N ALA A 554 2.90 20.21 -0.31
CA ALA A 554 3.26 21.27 0.63
C ALA A 554 4.62 21.90 0.28
N ALA A 555 5.59 21.11 -0.21
CA ALA A 555 6.88 21.63 -0.63
C ALA A 555 6.78 22.44 -1.93
N LEU A 556 5.95 22.02 -2.90
CA LEU A 556 5.68 22.85 -4.08
C LEU A 556 4.96 24.15 -3.74
N ASP A 557 3.95 24.10 -2.87
CA ASP A 557 3.24 25.32 -2.41
C ASP A 557 4.20 26.27 -1.68
N TYR A 558 5.11 25.72 -0.86
CA TYR A 558 6.17 26.50 -0.22
C TYR A 558 7.20 27.07 -1.23
N ALA A 559 7.53 26.33 -2.29
CA ALA A 559 8.38 26.84 -3.37
C ALA A 559 7.72 28.02 -4.10
N ILE A 560 6.41 27.97 -4.32
CA ILE A 560 5.63 29.10 -4.86
C ILE A 560 5.68 30.29 -3.89
N GLU A 561 5.42 30.06 -2.60
CA GLU A 561 5.47 31.10 -1.55
C GLU A 561 6.84 31.80 -1.52
N LYS A 562 7.93 31.06 -1.67
CA LYS A 562 9.31 31.58 -1.63
C LYS A 562 9.81 32.17 -2.94
N GLY A 563 8.97 32.20 -3.97
CA GLY A 563 9.31 32.76 -5.28
C GLY A 563 10.39 31.95 -6.00
N CYS A 564 10.45 30.65 -5.77
CA CYS A 564 11.32 29.76 -6.53
C CYS A 564 10.85 29.73 -8.00
N GLU A 565 11.79 29.55 -8.91
CA GLU A 565 11.52 29.58 -10.36
C GLU A 565 11.83 28.28 -11.05
N VAL A 566 12.66 27.45 -10.40
CA VAL A 566 12.97 26.10 -10.81
C VAL A 566 12.79 25.19 -9.60
N VAL A 567 12.22 24.01 -9.83
CA VAL A 567 12.20 22.90 -8.87
C VAL A 567 13.06 21.79 -9.46
N SER A 568 14.05 21.33 -8.70
CA SER A 568 14.78 20.09 -8.99
C SER A 568 14.32 19.02 -8.03
N MET A 569 13.84 17.88 -8.56
CA MET A 569 13.34 16.79 -7.74
C MET A 569 13.72 15.42 -8.31
N SER A 570 14.55 14.68 -7.59
CA SER A 570 15.06 13.37 -8.05
C SER A 570 14.28 12.22 -7.40
N MET A 571 12.95 12.28 -7.47
CA MET A 571 12.05 11.31 -6.85
C MET A 571 10.91 10.92 -7.79
N ALA A 572 10.34 9.73 -7.59
CA ALA A 572 9.18 9.26 -8.34
C ALA A 572 8.15 8.60 -7.40
N GLY A 573 6.88 8.68 -7.76
CA GLY A 573 5.78 8.04 -7.04
C GLY A 573 4.57 7.81 -7.91
N LYS A 574 3.46 7.48 -7.26
CA LYS A 574 2.16 7.27 -7.92
C LYS A 574 1.45 8.61 -8.11
N PRO A 575 0.67 8.78 -9.19
CA PRO A 575 -0.11 9.99 -9.38
C PRO A 575 -1.21 10.07 -8.32
N SER A 576 -1.46 11.27 -7.79
CA SER A 576 -2.63 11.57 -6.95
C SER A 576 -3.21 12.92 -7.34
N ASN A 577 -4.50 13.14 -7.04
CA ASN A 577 -5.18 14.40 -7.36
C ASN A 577 -4.42 15.59 -6.76
N ARG A 578 -3.97 15.43 -5.51
CA ARG A 578 -3.19 16.42 -4.79
C ARG A 578 -1.86 16.74 -5.46
N MET A 579 -1.16 15.71 -5.97
CA MET A 579 0.10 15.89 -6.71
C MET A 579 -0.13 16.69 -7.99
N ALA A 580 -1.14 16.32 -8.77
CA ALA A 580 -1.50 16.97 -10.03
C ALA A 580 -1.88 18.45 -9.84
N GLN A 581 -2.69 18.75 -8.82
CA GLN A 581 -3.07 20.13 -8.50
C GLN A 581 -1.87 20.98 -8.07
N ALA A 582 -0.95 20.44 -7.28
CA ALA A 582 0.26 21.16 -6.88
C ALA A 582 1.17 21.46 -8.09
N VAL A 583 1.32 20.48 -9.00
CA VAL A 583 2.03 20.68 -10.27
C VAL A 583 1.36 21.77 -11.11
N ASN A 584 0.03 21.79 -11.19
CA ASN A 584 -0.70 22.83 -11.92
C ASN A 584 -0.44 24.22 -11.36
N ARG A 585 -0.55 24.39 -10.04
CA ARG A 585 -0.30 25.67 -9.36
C ARG A 585 1.14 26.15 -9.59
N ALA A 586 2.13 25.27 -9.45
CA ALA A 586 3.52 25.61 -9.65
C ALA A 586 3.82 26.02 -11.11
N TYR A 587 3.30 25.27 -12.09
CA TYR A 587 3.42 25.62 -13.50
C TYR A 587 2.77 26.97 -13.83
N GLU A 588 1.57 27.23 -13.32
CA GLU A 588 0.85 28.50 -13.54
C GLU A 588 1.52 29.67 -12.82
N ALA A 589 2.23 29.43 -11.71
CA ALA A 589 3.11 30.40 -11.07
C ALA A 589 4.44 30.62 -11.82
N GLY A 590 4.67 29.90 -12.93
CA GLY A 590 5.85 30.01 -13.77
C GLY A 590 7.05 29.19 -13.30
N ILE A 591 6.86 28.18 -12.46
CA ILE A 591 7.95 27.35 -11.97
C ILE A 591 8.27 26.24 -12.98
N VAL A 592 9.53 26.16 -13.42
CA VAL A 592 10.01 25.03 -14.22
C VAL A 592 10.27 23.85 -13.30
N ILE A 593 9.44 22.82 -13.40
CA ILE A 593 9.60 21.60 -12.61
C ILE A 593 10.39 20.58 -13.42
N VAL A 594 11.50 20.11 -12.87
CA VAL A 594 12.31 19.03 -13.44
C VAL A 594 12.32 17.85 -12.49
N SER A 595 11.86 16.70 -12.98
CA SER A 595 11.75 15.47 -12.18
C SER A 595 12.47 14.31 -12.85
N ALA A 596 13.11 13.46 -12.04
CA ALA A 596 13.71 12.22 -12.54
C ALA A 596 12.65 11.33 -13.20
N ALA A 597 12.96 10.79 -14.39
CA ALA A 597 12.05 9.90 -15.11
C ALA A 597 11.85 8.52 -14.43
N SER A 598 12.53 8.22 -13.32
CA SER A 598 12.67 6.90 -12.67
C SER A 598 13.86 6.08 -13.17
N ASN A 599 14.20 5.05 -12.40
CA ASN A 599 15.19 4.03 -12.71
C ASN A 599 14.53 2.66 -12.60
N CYS A 600 14.95 1.70 -13.42
CA CYS A 600 14.52 0.32 -13.32
C CYS A 600 15.73 -0.62 -13.24
N TRP A 601 15.51 -1.86 -12.84
CA TRP A 601 16.57 -2.86 -12.76
C TRP A 601 16.40 -3.87 -13.88
N TYR A 602 17.46 -4.30 -14.55
CA TYR A 602 17.35 -5.32 -15.61
C TYR A 602 17.59 -6.74 -15.11
N LYS A 603 17.92 -6.92 -13.82
CA LYS A 603 18.12 -8.21 -13.16
C LYS A 603 17.82 -8.10 -11.66
N GLY A 604 17.51 -9.24 -11.03
CA GLY A 604 17.12 -9.33 -9.61
C GLY A 604 15.64 -9.03 -9.37
N THR A 605 15.22 -8.98 -8.11
CA THR A 605 13.82 -8.71 -7.71
C THR A 605 13.33 -7.34 -8.18
N GLY A 606 14.23 -6.37 -8.35
CA GLY A 606 13.93 -5.06 -8.92
C GLY A 606 13.56 -5.07 -10.41
N ALA A 607 13.81 -6.17 -11.13
CA ALA A 607 13.45 -6.30 -12.55
C ALA A 607 11.96 -6.41 -12.82
N LEU A 608 11.17 -6.62 -11.77
CA LEU A 608 9.72 -6.58 -11.86
C LEU A 608 9.24 -5.14 -12.08
N LEU A 609 9.89 -4.13 -11.48
CA LEU A 609 9.39 -2.74 -11.49
C LEU A 609 9.20 -2.16 -12.89
N PRO A 610 8.20 -1.27 -13.10
CA PRO A 610 7.95 -0.67 -14.40
C PRO A 610 9.19 0.01 -15.00
N LYS A 611 9.44 -0.26 -16.28
CA LYS A 611 10.46 0.40 -17.11
C LYS A 611 9.78 1.50 -17.92
N CYS A 612 9.39 2.59 -17.25
CA CYS A 612 8.75 3.74 -17.89
C CYS A 612 8.90 5.01 -17.06
N VAL A 613 8.61 6.15 -17.69
CA VAL A 613 8.50 7.44 -17.02
C VAL A 613 7.38 7.39 -15.98
N MET A 614 7.75 7.63 -14.71
CA MET A 614 6.84 7.63 -13.56
C MET A 614 6.42 9.06 -13.18
N TYR A 615 5.47 9.20 -12.25
CA TYR A 615 4.99 10.51 -11.80
C TYR A 615 5.90 11.10 -10.71
N PRO A 616 6.01 12.44 -10.61
CA PRO A 616 5.33 13.46 -11.42
C PRO A 616 5.99 13.73 -12.77
N ALA A 617 7.13 13.12 -13.10
CA ALA A 617 7.83 13.33 -14.38
C ALA A 617 6.92 13.06 -15.61
N ALA A 618 5.96 12.15 -15.49
CA ALA A 618 4.97 11.84 -16.51
C ALA A 618 3.91 12.93 -16.74
N PHE A 619 3.78 13.96 -15.90
CA PHE A 619 2.85 15.07 -16.16
C PHE A 619 3.39 15.99 -17.27
N GLU A 620 2.54 16.40 -18.20
CA GLU A 620 2.88 17.32 -19.31
C GLU A 620 3.44 18.67 -18.85
N ARG A 621 3.17 19.07 -17.60
CA ARG A 621 3.70 20.30 -16.96
C ARG A 621 5.06 20.11 -16.26
N VAL A 622 5.65 18.92 -16.32
CA VAL A 622 6.97 18.59 -15.76
C VAL A 622 7.94 18.22 -16.89
N ILE A 623 9.23 18.57 -16.74
CA ILE A 623 10.29 18.07 -17.62
C ILE A 623 10.79 16.75 -17.04
N ALA A 624 10.62 15.65 -17.79
CA ALA A 624 11.12 14.33 -17.39
C ALA A 624 12.60 14.18 -17.74
N ALA A 625 13.46 14.13 -16.72
CA ALA A 625 14.89 13.95 -16.93
C ALA A 625 15.24 12.48 -17.17
N THR A 626 15.66 12.12 -18.38
CA THR A 626 16.19 10.79 -18.73
C THR A 626 17.72 10.78 -18.79
N GLY A 627 18.32 9.61 -19.01
CA GLY A 627 19.77 9.43 -18.92
C GLY A 627 20.47 9.17 -20.26
N ALA A 628 21.54 9.92 -20.53
CA ALA A 628 22.49 9.66 -21.61
C ALA A 628 23.89 9.43 -21.03
N MET A 629 24.63 8.47 -21.55
CA MET A 629 25.96 8.12 -21.08
C MET A 629 27.03 9.04 -21.69
N TYR A 630 28.26 8.89 -21.21
CA TYR A 630 29.44 9.64 -21.69
C TYR A 630 29.62 9.62 -23.21
N ASP A 631 29.33 8.50 -23.87
CA ASP A 631 29.44 8.34 -25.31
C ASP A 631 28.16 8.74 -26.08
N HIS A 632 27.27 9.50 -25.44
CA HIS A 632 25.95 9.91 -25.95
C HIS A 632 24.98 8.74 -26.25
N GLN A 633 25.29 7.52 -25.82
CA GLN A 633 24.38 6.37 -25.89
C GLN A 633 23.39 6.37 -24.73
N PRO A 634 22.23 5.70 -24.85
CA PRO A 634 21.24 5.69 -23.78
C PRO A 634 21.75 4.97 -22.53
N TYR A 635 21.36 5.47 -21.34
CA TYR A 635 21.57 4.74 -20.09
C TYR A 635 20.59 3.56 -19.99
N ASP A 636 20.80 2.56 -20.84
CA ASP A 636 19.97 1.36 -21.01
C ASP A 636 20.88 0.13 -21.16
N VAL A 637 20.46 -1.01 -20.61
CA VAL A 637 21.22 -2.26 -20.63
C VAL A 637 21.56 -2.72 -22.05
N ALA A 638 20.78 -2.33 -23.06
CA ALA A 638 21.08 -2.60 -24.46
C ALA A 638 22.43 -2.01 -24.92
N TYR A 639 22.98 -1.03 -24.20
CA TYR A 639 24.25 -0.34 -24.49
C TYR A 639 25.32 -0.59 -23.42
N LEU A 640 25.10 -1.53 -22.49
CA LEU A 640 26.05 -1.88 -21.43
C LEU A 640 27.36 -2.46 -21.99
N ARG A 641 28.51 -2.11 -21.39
CA ARG A 641 29.82 -2.65 -21.77
C ARG A 641 30.27 -3.72 -20.74
N GLY A 642 30.33 -5.00 -21.12
CA GLY A 642 30.92 -6.07 -20.26
C GLY A 642 30.00 -6.66 -19.16
N GLN A 643 30.56 -7.50 -18.25
CA GLN A 643 29.85 -8.15 -17.12
C GLN A 643 30.71 -8.21 -15.81
N ARG A 644 30.09 -7.91 -14.63
CA ARG A 644 30.50 -7.99 -13.16
C ARG A 644 30.99 -6.68 -12.50
N ALA A 645 30.65 -6.26 -11.25
CA ALA A 645 29.82 -6.75 -10.11
C ALA A 645 29.65 -5.67 -8.98
N ILE A 646 28.48 -5.03 -8.79
CA ILE A 646 28.11 -4.16 -7.62
C ILE A 646 26.57 -4.13 -7.43
N SER A 647 25.99 -3.61 -6.35
CA SER A 647 24.53 -3.55 -6.11
C SER A 647 23.76 -2.56 -7.03
N THR A 648 24.39 -1.44 -7.40
CA THR A 648 23.90 -0.49 -8.42
C THR A 648 24.04 -1.02 -9.85
N GLN A 649 24.69 -2.17 -10.04
CA GLN A 649 25.02 -2.78 -11.33
C GLN A 649 23.81 -3.01 -12.24
N TYR A 650 22.66 -3.39 -11.69
CA TYR A 650 21.50 -3.72 -12.51
C TYR A 650 20.60 -2.53 -12.81
N MET A 651 20.91 -1.35 -12.27
CA MET A 651 20.13 -0.15 -12.48
C MET A 651 20.38 0.41 -13.89
N GLN A 652 19.31 0.85 -14.54
CA GLN A 652 19.31 1.61 -15.79
C GLN A 652 18.27 2.74 -15.70
N GLY A 653 18.34 3.71 -16.61
CA GLY A 653 17.36 4.79 -16.70
C GLY A 653 16.02 4.30 -17.24
N SER A 654 14.92 4.87 -16.76
CA SER A 654 13.62 4.65 -17.36
C SER A 654 13.37 5.60 -18.52
N TRP A 655 12.62 5.12 -19.51
CA TRP A 655 12.18 5.86 -20.69
C TRP A 655 10.87 5.23 -21.19
N GLY A 656 10.12 5.97 -21.99
CA GLY A 656 8.85 5.53 -22.53
C GLY A 656 7.69 5.52 -21.52
N PRO A 657 6.48 5.12 -21.95
CA PRO A 657 6.08 4.95 -23.35
C PRO A 657 6.18 6.28 -24.12
N ALA A 658 6.10 6.24 -25.46
CA ALA A 658 6.29 7.42 -26.32
C ALA A 658 5.41 8.63 -25.91
N SER A 659 4.21 8.37 -25.40
CA SER A 659 3.32 9.40 -24.87
C SER A 659 3.87 10.18 -23.68
N ARG A 660 4.76 9.59 -22.87
CA ARG A 660 5.37 10.23 -21.70
C ARG A 660 6.76 10.82 -22.01
N MET A 661 7.21 10.71 -23.26
CA MET A 661 8.50 11.23 -23.72
C MET A 661 8.39 12.60 -24.39
N THR A 662 7.17 13.13 -24.56
CA THR A 662 6.89 14.42 -25.22
C THR A 662 7.60 15.60 -24.56
N ARG A 663 7.76 15.56 -23.23
CA ARG A 663 8.43 16.58 -22.41
C ARG A 663 9.71 16.08 -21.76
N ALA A 664 10.24 14.96 -22.23
CA ALA A 664 11.48 14.42 -21.70
C ALA A 664 12.70 15.13 -22.31
N LEU A 665 13.77 15.25 -21.52
CA LEU A 665 15.08 15.73 -21.93
C LEU A 665 16.15 14.92 -21.21
N ALA A 666 17.13 14.40 -21.94
CA ALA A 666 18.21 13.64 -21.35
C ALA A 666 19.34 14.55 -20.83
N ALA A 667 19.97 14.14 -19.74
CA ALA A 667 21.27 14.67 -19.32
C ALA A 667 22.18 13.52 -18.87
N TYR A 668 23.42 13.85 -18.51
CA TYR A 668 24.49 12.87 -18.49
C TYR A 668 24.50 12.00 -17.21
N THR A 669 24.57 10.67 -17.39
CA THR A 669 24.59 9.62 -16.36
C THR A 669 24.92 8.27 -17.02
N PRO A 670 25.53 7.30 -16.33
CA PRO A 670 25.97 7.30 -14.94
C PRO A 670 27.40 7.81 -14.83
N ASN A 671 28.12 7.45 -13.77
CA ASN A 671 29.51 7.81 -13.56
C ASN A 671 29.78 9.33 -13.49
N THR A 672 28.78 10.09 -13.06
CA THR A 672 28.90 11.50 -12.65
C THR A 672 29.50 11.60 -11.24
N PRO A 673 30.10 12.74 -10.85
CA PRO A 673 30.54 12.92 -9.47
C PRO A 673 29.35 12.84 -8.52
N TRP A 674 29.50 12.10 -7.43
CA TRP A 674 28.50 11.98 -6.37
C TRP A 674 29.12 12.32 -5.04
N ALA A 675 28.57 13.30 -4.34
CA ALA A 675 29.09 13.70 -3.04
C ALA A 675 28.90 12.60 -1.99
N SER A 676 29.88 12.45 -1.09
CA SER A 676 29.87 11.47 0.00
C SER A 676 30.52 12.06 1.25
N THR A 677 30.17 11.52 2.40
CA THR A 677 30.76 11.87 3.70
C THR A 677 32.07 11.14 3.98
N HIS A 678 32.36 10.05 3.29
CA HIS A 678 33.59 9.26 3.47
C HIS A 678 34.68 9.62 2.46
N HIS A 679 34.31 9.82 1.20
CA HIS A 679 35.16 10.41 0.17
C HIS A 679 34.50 11.71 -0.27
N THR A 680 35.27 12.77 -0.54
CA THR A 680 34.69 14.03 -1.03
C THR A 680 33.80 13.82 -2.26
N PHE A 681 34.20 12.90 -3.15
CA PHE A 681 33.35 12.41 -4.23
C PHE A 681 33.52 10.91 -4.46
N LEU A 682 32.44 10.24 -4.81
CA LEU A 682 32.44 8.97 -5.53
C LEU A 682 32.35 9.27 -7.04
N ARG A 683 32.92 8.40 -7.88
CA ARG A 683 32.84 8.51 -9.34
C ARG A 683 31.72 7.66 -9.96
N SER A 684 30.84 7.12 -9.12
CA SER A 684 29.79 6.17 -9.49
C SER A 684 28.39 6.79 -9.51
N GLY A 685 28.27 8.13 -9.50
CA GLY A 685 26.98 8.80 -9.51
C GLY A 685 26.16 8.46 -10.76
N GLY A 686 25.02 7.80 -10.59
CA GLY A 686 24.20 7.36 -11.71
C GLY A 686 22.70 7.54 -11.53
N GLY A 687 21.93 7.04 -12.49
CA GLY A 687 20.48 7.16 -12.51
C GLY A 687 19.98 8.50 -13.06
N THR A 688 18.68 8.56 -13.32
CA THR A 688 17.99 9.80 -13.70
C THR A 688 18.08 10.89 -12.62
N SER A 689 18.39 10.52 -11.37
CA SER A 689 18.75 11.45 -10.29
C SER A 689 20.03 12.25 -10.55
N SER A 690 21.01 11.72 -11.31
CA SER A 690 22.19 12.50 -11.74
C SER A 690 21.88 13.43 -12.90
N ALA A 691 20.92 13.06 -13.77
CA ALA A 691 20.52 13.85 -14.92
C ALA A 691 19.61 15.04 -14.55
N THR A 692 18.67 14.83 -13.62
CA THR A 692 17.70 15.83 -13.14
C THR A 692 18.32 17.17 -12.73
N PRO A 693 19.35 17.22 -11.85
CA PRO A 693 19.95 18.47 -11.42
C PRO A 693 20.63 19.23 -12.56
N GLN A 694 21.16 18.55 -13.58
CA GLN A 694 21.77 19.19 -14.75
C GLN A 694 20.73 19.92 -15.61
N VAL A 695 19.57 19.29 -15.84
CA VAL A 695 18.46 19.91 -16.58
C VAL A 695 17.88 21.09 -15.79
N ALA A 696 17.71 20.95 -14.48
CA ALA A 696 17.27 22.05 -13.61
C ALA A 696 18.27 23.21 -13.58
N ALA A 697 19.57 22.92 -13.52
CA ALA A 697 20.62 23.93 -13.59
C ALA A 697 20.61 24.69 -14.93
N ALA A 698 20.42 24.00 -16.05
CA ALA A 698 20.33 24.64 -17.36
C ALA A 698 19.10 25.54 -17.48
N ALA A 699 17.95 25.12 -16.96
CA ALA A 699 16.75 25.97 -16.86
C ALA A 699 17.03 27.23 -16.03
N ALA A 700 17.68 27.08 -14.87
CA ALA A 700 18.01 28.19 -13.98
C ALA A 700 19.02 29.16 -14.61
N LEU A 701 20.07 28.64 -15.26
CA LEU A 701 21.04 29.43 -16.04
C LEU A 701 20.34 30.24 -17.13
N TRP A 702 19.43 29.61 -17.87
CA TRP A 702 18.72 30.28 -18.96
C TRP A 702 17.79 31.39 -18.45
N ILE A 703 17.04 31.14 -17.38
CA ILE A 703 16.18 32.16 -16.74
C ILE A 703 17.02 33.35 -16.26
N ALA A 704 18.12 33.08 -15.54
CA ALA A 704 19.00 34.12 -15.02
C ALA A 704 19.65 34.93 -16.15
N TYR A 705 20.06 34.26 -17.23
CA TYR A 705 20.66 34.91 -18.39
C TYR A 705 19.64 35.81 -19.10
N HIS A 706 18.43 35.34 -19.36
CA HIS A 706 17.41 36.05 -20.16
C HIS A 706 16.37 36.83 -19.35
N ARG A 707 16.61 37.05 -18.04
CA ARG A 707 15.68 37.72 -17.11
C ARG A 707 15.04 38.99 -17.69
N ALA A 708 15.88 39.93 -18.16
CA ALA A 708 15.41 41.22 -18.64
C ALA A 708 14.48 41.10 -19.85
N GLU A 709 14.74 40.14 -20.75
CA GLU A 709 13.90 39.91 -21.92
C GLU A 709 12.56 39.25 -21.52
N LEU A 710 12.60 38.27 -20.60
CA LEU A 710 11.38 37.64 -20.05
C LEU A 710 10.46 38.67 -19.36
N GLU A 711 11.04 39.59 -18.59
CA GLU A 711 10.31 40.69 -17.95
C GLU A 711 9.72 41.66 -18.98
N ALA A 712 10.52 42.06 -19.98
CA ALA A 712 10.06 42.95 -21.05
C ALA A 712 8.92 42.35 -21.88
N LYS A 713 8.92 41.03 -22.11
CA LYS A 713 7.81 40.30 -22.76
C LYS A 713 6.59 40.08 -21.86
N GLY A 714 6.70 40.40 -20.57
CA GLY A 714 5.61 40.29 -19.60
C GLY A 714 5.40 38.87 -19.05
N TYR A 715 6.40 37.99 -19.14
CA TYR A 715 6.29 36.59 -18.70
C TYR A 715 6.33 36.42 -17.17
N TYR A 716 6.43 37.52 -16.42
CA TYR A 716 6.27 37.54 -14.95
C TYR A 716 4.91 38.13 -14.53
N GLN A 717 4.08 38.57 -15.47
CA GLN A 717 2.77 39.15 -15.15
C GLN A 717 1.81 38.07 -14.63
N PRO A 718 0.98 38.37 -13.60
CA PRO A 718 -0.02 37.43 -13.10
C PRO A 718 -0.89 36.84 -14.21
N GLY A 719 -1.01 35.51 -14.23
CA GLY A 719 -1.81 34.77 -15.23
C GLY A 719 -1.07 34.50 -16.55
N ARG A 720 0.14 35.03 -16.74
CA ARG A 720 1.00 34.79 -17.91
C ARG A 720 2.29 34.05 -17.57
N GLN A 721 2.52 33.72 -16.30
CA GLN A 721 3.80 33.16 -15.84
C GLN A 721 4.13 31.79 -16.43
N TRP A 722 3.12 31.03 -16.88
CA TRP A 722 3.31 29.78 -17.62
C TRP A 722 4.15 29.96 -18.90
N LEU A 723 4.14 31.15 -19.53
CA LEU A 723 4.97 31.45 -20.71
C LEU A 723 6.46 31.35 -20.39
N LYS A 724 6.88 31.67 -19.16
CA LYS A 724 8.27 31.49 -18.72
C LYS A 724 8.67 30.02 -18.80
N VAL A 725 7.79 29.11 -18.36
CA VAL A 725 8.05 27.67 -18.37
C VAL A 725 8.21 27.15 -19.80
N GLU A 726 7.30 27.55 -20.69
CA GLU A 726 7.33 27.12 -22.08
C GLU A 726 8.48 27.76 -22.88
N ALA A 727 8.88 28.99 -22.57
CA ALA A 727 10.06 29.61 -23.17
C ALA A 727 11.35 28.88 -22.80
N VAL A 728 11.50 28.47 -21.53
CA VAL A 728 12.63 27.64 -21.08
C VAL A 728 12.63 26.30 -21.81
N ARG A 729 11.48 25.61 -21.86
CA ARG A 729 11.34 24.33 -22.58
C ARG A 729 11.71 24.47 -24.05
N HIS A 730 11.18 25.50 -24.71
CA HIS A 730 11.48 25.78 -26.11
C HIS A 730 12.99 25.94 -26.34
N ALA A 731 13.68 26.74 -25.52
CA ALA A 731 15.12 26.94 -25.64
C ALA A 731 15.94 25.67 -25.39
N LEU A 732 15.62 24.92 -24.32
CA LEU A 732 16.30 23.66 -24.00
C LEU A 732 16.08 22.59 -25.08
N TYR A 733 14.86 22.46 -25.61
CA TYR A 733 14.53 21.43 -26.60
C TYR A 733 15.07 21.76 -27.99
N LYS A 734 15.02 23.03 -28.40
CA LYS A 734 15.54 23.46 -29.72
C LYS A 734 17.05 23.35 -29.83
N SER A 735 17.77 23.45 -28.71
CA SER A 735 19.23 23.38 -28.65
C SER A 735 19.77 21.99 -28.33
N ALA A 736 18.91 21.04 -27.95
CA ALA A 736 19.33 19.71 -27.52
C ALA A 736 20.03 18.94 -28.65
N TYR A 737 21.03 18.14 -28.28
CA TYR A 737 21.74 17.26 -29.19
C TYR A 737 20.86 16.03 -29.54
N THR A 738 20.65 15.82 -30.84
CA THR A 738 19.77 14.76 -31.38
C THR A 738 20.51 13.78 -32.30
N GLY A 739 21.84 13.67 -32.16
CA GLY A 739 22.67 12.87 -33.06
C GLY A 739 22.50 11.35 -32.92
N PHE A 740 21.86 10.88 -31.86
CA PHE A 740 21.52 9.46 -31.70
C PHE A 740 20.22 9.11 -32.44
N PRO A 741 20.18 8.12 -33.36
CA PRO A 741 19.01 7.88 -34.22
C PRO A 741 17.67 7.65 -33.51
N GLU A 742 17.65 6.96 -32.37
CA GLU A 742 16.43 6.69 -31.59
C GLU A 742 16.20 7.73 -30.47
N TRP A 743 16.71 8.97 -30.61
CA TRP A 743 16.65 9.99 -29.55
C TRP A 743 15.23 10.24 -29.02
N LYS A 744 14.19 10.21 -29.88
CA LYS A 744 12.80 10.40 -29.42
C LYS A 744 12.34 9.37 -28.39
N LYS A 745 12.85 8.15 -28.49
CA LYS A 745 12.50 7.02 -27.61
C LYS A 745 13.19 7.11 -26.25
N TYR A 746 14.48 7.44 -26.23
CA TYR A 746 15.28 7.42 -25.00
C TYR A 746 15.46 8.80 -24.35
N TYR A 747 15.44 9.87 -25.16
CA TYR A 747 15.80 11.22 -24.74
C TYR A 747 14.66 12.23 -24.87
N GLY A 748 13.54 11.85 -25.49
CA GLY A 748 12.40 12.74 -25.71
C GLY A 748 12.75 13.83 -26.71
N ASN A 749 13.25 14.97 -26.21
CA ASN A 749 13.66 16.14 -26.99
C ASN A 749 15.16 16.18 -27.30
N GLY A 750 15.96 15.24 -26.80
CA GLY A 750 17.41 15.13 -27.07
C GLY A 750 18.25 15.20 -25.79
N ILE A 751 19.56 15.38 -25.95
CA ILE A 751 20.51 15.50 -24.83
C ILE A 751 20.80 16.98 -24.56
N LEU A 752 20.78 17.39 -23.31
CA LEU A 752 20.99 18.75 -22.83
C LEU A 752 22.26 19.41 -23.40
N ARG A 753 22.12 20.66 -23.86
CA ARG A 753 23.20 21.57 -24.30
C ARG A 753 22.96 22.97 -23.73
N ALA A 754 23.43 23.21 -22.50
CA ALA A 754 23.08 24.38 -21.71
C ALA A 754 23.54 25.71 -22.34
N TYR A 755 24.76 25.75 -22.90
CA TYR A 755 25.27 26.97 -23.53
C TYR A 755 24.56 27.26 -24.85
N ASP A 756 24.32 26.23 -25.66
CA ASP A 756 23.56 26.36 -26.90
C ASP A 756 22.12 26.86 -26.61
N ALA A 757 21.51 26.42 -25.50
CA ALA A 757 20.22 26.94 -25.05
C ALA A 757 20.25 28.44 -24.72
N LEU A 758 21.34 28.95 -24.11
CA LEU A 758 21.50 30.39 -23.88
C LEU A 758 21.45 31.20 -25.18
N GLN A 759 21.88 30.62 -26.30
CA GLN A 759 21.88 31.29 -27.60
C GLN A 759 20.52 31.27 -28.31
N ALA A 760 19.57 30.45 -27.84
CA ALA A 760 18.25 30.32 -28.47
C ALA A 760 17.34 31.56 -28.31
N GLY A 761 17.68 32.47 -27.38
CA GLY A 761 16.89 33.67 -27.05
C GLY A 761 15.52 33.32 -26.44
N VAL A 762 14.74 34.33 -26.04
CA VAL A 762 13.36 34.13 -25.55
C VAL A 762 12.41 34.05 -26.74
N ALA A 763 11.70 32.92 -26.89
CA ALA A 763 10.69 32.74 -27.94
C ALA A 763 9.56 33.78 -27.85
N ASP A 764 8.87 34.04 -28.94
CA ASP A 764 7.65 34.86 -28.92
C ASP A 764 6.44 34.04 -28.46
N GLU A 765 5.42 34.70 -27.88
CA GLU A 765 4.23 33.99 -27.37
C GLU A 765 3.53 33.16 -28.44
N SER A 766 3.59 33.56 -29.71
CA SER A 766 3.04 32.79 -30.83
C SER A 766 3.73 31.45 -31.08
N GLU A 767 4.95 31.25 -30.56
CA GLU A 767 5.70 30.00 -30.65
C GLU A 767 5.47 29.09 -29.43
N LEU A 768 4.78 29.59 -28.40
CA LEU A 768 4.57 28.90 -27.14
C LEU A 768 3.12 28.45 -27.01
N SER A 769 2.92 27.25 -26.47
CA SER A 769 1.59 26.70 -26.21
C SER A 769 1.52 26.22 -24.78
N MET A 770 0.41 26.57 -24.11
CA MET A 770 0.20 26.14 -22.74
C MET A 770 0.06 24.61 -22.69
N SER A 771 0.84 23.98 -21.82
CA SER A 771 0.74 22.53 -21.59
C SER A 771 -0.63 22.15 -21.00
N PRO A 772 -1.18 20.98 -21.36
CA PRO A 772 -2.38 20.44 -20.72
C PRO A 772 -2.24 20.42 -19.19
N SER A 773 -3.36 20.55 -18.47
CA SER A 773 -3.37 20.41 -17.02
C SER A 773 -2.84 19.05 -16.59
N ALA A 774 -2.01 19.03 -15.56
CA ALA A 774 -1.66 17.81 -14.85
C ALA A 774 -2.92 17.30 -14.15
N GLU A 775 -3.21 16.02 -14.28
CA GLU A 775 -4.39 15.39 -13.70
C GLU A 775 -4.01 13.97 -13.28
N SER A 776 -4.51 13.53 -12.12
CA SER A 776 -4.23 12.17 -11.63
C SER A 776 -5.07 11.12 -12.32
N SER A 777 -6.30 11.48 -12.68
CA SER A 777 -7.04 10.87 -13.77
C SER A 777 -6.42 11.38 -15.06
N LEU A 778 -5.77 10.54 -15.86
CA LEU A 778 -5.41 11.00 -17.20
C LEU A 778 -6.72 11.31 -17.94
N PHE A 779 -7.08 12.58 -18.17
CA PHE A 779 -8.33 12.94 -18.86
C PHE A 779 -8.48 12.11 -20.14
N GLY A 780 -9.69 11.66 -20.37
CA GLY A 780 -10.03 10.69 -21.40
C GLY A 780 -9.95 9.26 -20.90
N ILE A 781 -8.91 8.84 -20.16
CA ILE A 781 -8.74 7.42 -19.79
C ILE A 781 -9.60 7.01 -18.61
N VAL A 782 -9.65 7.81 -17.53
CA VAL A 782 -10.52 7.48 -16.39
C VAL A 782 -11.97 7.68 -16.76
N GLU A 783 -12.31 8.67 -17.59
CA GLU A 783 -13.66 8.75 -18.16
C GLU A 783 -13.95 7.60 -19.13
N THR A 784 -12.98 7.14 -19.93
CA THR A 784 -13.17 6.00 -20.84
C THR A 784 -13.37 4.70 -20.05
N ILE A 785 -12.50 4.41 -19.09
CA ILE A 785 -12.61 3.27 -18.17
C ILE A 785 -13.91 3.39 -17.36
N GLY A 786 -14.22 4.59 -16.86
CA GLY A 786 -15.46 4.86 -16.14
C GLY A 786 -16.70 4.70 -17.02
N ALA A 787 -16.69 5.14 -18.27
CA ALA A 787 -17.76 4.95 -19.23
C ALA A 787 -17.92 3.48 -19.62
N PHE A 788 -16.82 2.75 -19.75
CA PHE A 788 -16.81 1.31 -19.89
C PHE A 788 -17.51 0.66 -18.69
N PHE A 789 -17.15 1.02 -17.46
CA PHE A 789 -17.75 0.47 -16.25
C PHE A 789 -19.24 0.83 -16.11
N LYS A 790 -19.65 2.06 -16.44
CA LYS A 790 -21.06 2.48 -16.45
C LYS A 790 -21.97 1.55 -17.29
N ARG A 791 -21.42 0.83 -18.28
CA ARG A 791 -22.17 -0.11 -19.13
C ARG A 791 -22.29 -1.52 -18.50
N ARG A 792 -21.60 -1.80 -17.39
CA ARG A 792 -21.46 -3.13 -16.76
C ARG A 792 -22.55 -3.39 -15.72
N LYS A 793 -22.68 -4.66 -15.31
CA LYS A 793 -23.76 -5.14 -14.41
C LYS A 793 -23.82 -4.35 -13.10
N LEU A 794 -22.68 -4.08 -12.48
CA LEU A 794 -22.56 -3.35 -11.21
C LEU A 794 -23.37 -2.04 -11.22
N PHE A 795 -23.25 -1.25 -12.29
CA PHE A 795 -23.88 0.07 -12.43
C PHE A 795 -25.32 0.05 -12.96
N ARG A 796 -25.87 -1.14 -13.27
CA ARG A 796 -27.28 -1.30 -13.64
C ARG A 796 -28.18 -1.57 -12.44
N SER A 797 -27.59 -1.90 -11.28
CA SER A 797 -28.32 -2.12 -10.04
C SER A 797 -28.58 -0.80 -9.30
N SER A 798 -29.61 -0.77 -8.46
CA SER A 798 -29.84 0.34 -7.51
C SER A 798 -29.01 0.20 -6.22
N ALA A 799 -28.10 -0.78 -6.16
CA ALA A 799 -27.26 -0.98 -4.98
C ALA A 799 -26.18 0.11 -4.91
N PRO A 800 -25.83 0.60 -3.70
CA PRO A 800 -24.69 1.49 -3.51
C PRO A 800 -23.40 0.87 -4.06
N CYS A 801 -22.71 1.60 -4.92
CA CYS A 801 -21.41 1.22 -5.49
C CYS A 801 -20.49 2.45 -5.61
N PRO A 802 -19.17 2.26 -5.73
CA PRO A 802 -18.26 3.37 -5.95
C PRO A 802 -18.53 4.07 -7.29
N PRO A 803 -18.25 5.38 -7.41
CA PRO A 803 -18.30 6.06 -8.69
C PRO A 803 -17.41 5.36 -9.73
N ALA A 804 -17.86 5.29 -10.99
CA ALA A 804 -17.11 4.61 -12.05
C ALA A 804 -15.68 5.17 -12.24
N ASN A 805 -15.48 6.47 -12.00
CA ASN A 805 -14.16 7.09 -12.06
C ASN A 805 -13.24 6.63 -10.91
N ALA A 806 -13.80 6.31 -9.73
CA ALA A 806 -13.04 5.75 -8.62
C ALA A 806 -12.53 4.34 -8.96
N LEU A 807 -13.35 3.52 -9.62
CA LEU A 807 -12.91 2.21 -10.15
C LEU A 807 -11.88 2.36 -11.28
N GLY A 808 -12.00 3.41 -12.10
CA GLY A 808 -11.00 3.73 -13.12
C GLY A 808 -9.65 4.09 -12.51
N LEU A 809 -9.64 4.90 -11.45
CA LEU A 809 -8.43 5.23 -10.68
C LEU A 809 -7.84 3.98 -9.99
N GLU A 810 -8.70 3.15 -9.40
CA GLU A 810 -8.29 1.87 -8.82
C GLU A 810 -7.57 0.99 -9.85
N LEU A 811 -8.14 0.83 -11.06
CA LEU A 811 -7.52 0.05 -12.11
C LEU A 811 -6.15 0.62 -12.50
N LEU A 812 -6.01 1.93 -12.61
CA LEU A 812 -4.71 2.56 -12.91
C LEU A 812 -3.69 2.33 -11.79
N HIS A 813 -4.12 2.33 -10.53
CA HIS A 813 -3.26 2.00 -9.39
C HIS A 813 -2.90 0.51 -9.41
N LEU A 814 -3.83 -0.37 -9.75
CA LEU A 814 -3.63 -1.81 -9.86
C LEU A 814 -2.50 -2.14 -10.85
N LEU A 815 -2.50 -1.48 -12.02
CA LEU A 815 -1.46 -1.62 -13.04
C LEU A 815 -0.05 -1.25 -12.53
N GLN A 816 0.03 -0.48 -11.43
CA GLN A 816 1.26 0.03 -10.81
C GLN A 816 1.56 -0.60 -9.44
N THR A 817 0.66 -1.41 -8.88
CA THR A 817 0.86 -2.10 -7.61
C THR A 817 1.14 -3.58 -7.80
N ASP A 818 0.42 -4.24 -8.69
CA ASP A 818 0.50 -5.67 -8.84
C ASP A 818 1.54 -6.04 -9.92
N PRO A 819 2.60 -6.79 -9.56
CA PRO A 819 3.70 -7.11 -10.46
C PRO A 819 3.28 -7.75 -11.78
N GLN A 820 2.15 -8.45 -11.83
CA GLN A 820 1.66 -9.07 -13.06
C GLN A 820 1.35 -8.05 -14.17
N PHE A 821 1.10 -6.78 -13.83
CA PHE A 821 0.76 -5.73 -14.79
C PHE A 821 1.92 -4.78 -15.13
N PHE A 822 3.09 -4.89 -14.50
CA PHE A 822 4.17 -3.93 -14.69
C PHE A 822 4.70 -3.88 -16.13
N ALA A 823 4.77 -5.02 -16.80
CA ALA A 823 5.13 -5.09 -18.23
C ALA A 823 4.11 -4.37 -19.11
N LEU A 824 2.82 -4.59 -18.86
CA LEU A 824 1.73 -3.91 -19.56
C LEU A 824 1.81 -2.40 -19.33
N PHE A 825 1.86 -1.96 -18.06
CA PHE A 825 1.93 -0.55 -17.69
C PHE A 825 3.12 0.19 -18.31
N SER A 826 4.26 -0.49 -18.45
CA SER A 826 5.48 0.08 -19.06
C SER A 826 5.30 0.42 -20.54
N SER A 827 4.42 -0.30 -21.24
CA SER A 827 4.16 -0.12 -22.67
C SER A 827 2.86 0.66 -22.98
N LEU A 828 1.99 0.78 -21.98
CA LEU A 828 0.62 1.24 -22.16
C LEU A 828 0.57 2.74 -22.49
N ASN A 829 0.02 3.08 -23.65
CA ASN A 829 -0.30 4.46 -23.97
C ASN A 829 -1.62 4.87 -23.29
N LEU A 830 -1.51 5.56 -22.17
CA LEU A 830 -2.66 6.02 -21.39
C LEU A 830 -3.51 7.11 -22.07
N HIS A 831 -3.08 7.62 -23.23
CA HIS A 831 -3.88 8.54 -24.06
C HIS A 831 -4.62 7.83 -25.21
N ASP A 832 -4.38 6.53 -25.42
CA ASP A 832 -5.09 5.75 -26.44
C ASP A 832 -6.34 5.09 -25.84
N THR A 833 -7.45 5.81 -25.89
CA THR A 833 -8.74 5.35 -25.34
C THR A 833 -9.26 4.09 -26.06
N THR A 834 -8.95 3.91 -27.35
CA THR A 834 -9.38 2.73 -28.12
C THR A 834 -8.61 1.50 -27.70
N ALA A 835 -7.28 1.60 -27.58
CA ALA A 835 -6.45 0.51 -27.07
C ALA A 835 -6.85 0.11 -25.64
N MET A 836 -7.21 1.09 -24.79
CA MET A 836 -7.71 0.81 -23.45
C MET A 836 -9.06 0.10 -23.45
N GLU A 837 -10.02 0.51 -24.29
CA GLU A 837 -11.28 -0.24 -24.41
C GLU A 837 -11.06 -1.68 -24.90
N MET A 838 -10.11 -1.90 -25.82
CA MET A 838 -9.75 -3.25 -26.26
C MET A 838 -9.14 -4.09 -25.12
N LEU A 839 -8.20 -3.52 -24.36
CA LEU A 839 -7.58 -4.17 -23.21
C LEU A 839 -8.63 -4.55 -22.14
N LEU A 840 -9.55 -3.66 -21.82
CA LEU A 840 -10.60 -3.92 -20.83
C LEU A 840 -11.57 -5.05 -21.26
N ASN A 841 -11.69 -5.31 -22.57
CA ASN A 841 -12.49 -6.41 -23.10
C ASN A 841 -11.69 -7.71 -23.31
N ASP A 842 -10.37 -7.72 -23.06
CA ASP A 842 -9.54 -8.92 -23.16
C ASP A 842 -9.83 -9.89 -22.00
N PRO A 843 -10.29 -11.13 -22.26
CA PRO A 843 -10.55 -12.11 -21.22
C PRO A 843 -9.32 -12.44 -20.36
N ALA A 844 -8.11 -12.42 -20.93
CA ALA A 844 -6.89 -12.69 -20.19
C ALA A 844 -6.60 -11.58 -19.17
N PHE A 845 -6.80 -10.32 -19.58
CA PHE A 845 -6.68 -9.17 -18.68
C PHE A 845 -7.74 -9.21 -17.57
N GLN A 846 -8.99 -9.54 -17.90
CA GLN A 846 -10.06 -9.67 -16.91
C GLN A 846 -9.72 -10.75 -15.86
N GLU A 847 -9.25 -11.93 -16.29
CA GLU A 847 -8.85 -13.01 -15.38
C GLU A 847 -7.71 -12.58 -14.44
N GLN A 848 -6.72 -11.85 -14.96
CA GLN A 848 -5.64 -11.28 -14.13
C GLN A 848 -6.18 -10.33 -13.05
N VAL A 849 -7.15 -9.46 -13.39
CA VAL A 849 -7.80 -8.57 -12.42
C VAL A 849 -8.59 -9.36 -11.38
N LEU A 850 -9.31 -10.41 -11.78
CA LEU A 850 -10.07 -11.28 -10.86
C LEU A 850 -9.18 -11.99 -9.85
N GLN A 851 -8.00 -12.44 -10.29
CA GLN A 851 -7.03 -13.14 -9.46
C GLN A 851 -6.17 -12.20 -8.59
N SER A 852 -6.12 -10.90 -8.92
CA SER A 852 -5.30 -9.95 -8.17
C SER A 852 -5.77 -9.81 -6.71
N PRO A 853 -4.88 -9.89 -5.71
CA PRO A 853 -5.21 -9.55 -4.33
C PRO A 853 -5.36 -8.04 -4.10
N TYR A 854 -4.81 -7.22 -5.00
CA TYR A 854 -4.83 -5.75 -4.93
C TYR A 854 -6.12 -5.14 -5.51
N ALA A 855 -6.87 -5.91 -6.29
CA ALA A 855 -8.14 -5.48 -6.86
C ALA A 855 -9.26 -5.63 -5.83
N SER A 856 -10.04 -4.57 -5.62
CA SER A 856 -11.25 -4.60 -4.83
C SER A 856 -12.31 -5.48 -5.47
N ASN A 857 -13.23 -5.99 -4.65
CA ASN A 857 -14.35 -6.77 -5.16
C ASN A 857 -15.22 -5.96 -6.14
N TYR A 858 -15.31 -4.64 -5.98
CA TYR A 858 -16.03 -3.78 -6.93
C TYR A 858 -15.35 -3.72 -8.29
N LEU A 859 -14.02 -3.60 -8.33
CA LEU A 859 -13.28 -3.63 -9.60
C LEU A 859 -13.40 -5.00 -10.27
N LYS A 860 -13.28 -6.09 -9.50
CA LYS A 860 -13.47 -7.46 -9.99
C LYS A 860 -14.86 -7.66 -10.60
N GLU A 861 -15.90 -7.14 -9.97
CA GLU A 861 -17.26 -7.18 -10.54
C GLU A 861 -17.41 -6.27 -11.77
N ALA A 862 -16.77 -5.10 -11.76
CA ALA A 862 -16.88 -4.14 -12.85
C ALA A 862 -16.16 -4.60 -14.14
N VAL A 863 -15.10 -5.40 -14.04
CA VAL A 863 -14.41 -5.96 -15.22
C VAL A 863 -15.15 -7.13 -15.86
N LEU A 864 -15.99 -7.84 -15.11
CA LEU A 864 -16.79 -8.94 -15.65
C LEU A 864 -17.81 -8.43 -16.67
N ALA A 865 -17.91 -9.12 -17.80
CA ALA A 865 -19.05 -8.96 -18.69
C ALA A 865 -20.32 -9.45 -17.99
N ALA A 866 -21.42 -8.70 -18.19
CA ALA A 866 -22.74 -9.14 -17.78
C ALA A 866 -23.16 -10.38 -18.57
#